data_AF-A0A1M6KWG9-F1
#
_entry.id   AF-A0A1M6KWG9-F1
#
_cell.length_a   1.000
_cell.length_b   1.000
_cell.length_c   1.000
_cell.angle_alpha   90.00
_cell.angle_beta   90.00
_cell.angle_gamma   90.00
#
_symmetry.space_group_name_H-M   'P 1'
#
loop_
_entity.id
_entity.type
_entity.pdbx_description
1 polymer ?
#
loop_
_entity_poly.entity_id
_entity_poly.type
_entity_poly.pdbx_seq_one_letter_code
_entity_poly.pdbx_strand_id
1 'polypeptide(L)'
;MVKYDTLIKLLCSLEKEKEKGITFINENSKDYFISYSDMYEEALFLLGYIQQVGIKSGDKILLQLNNNFDFIRTLWACILGGIIPVTAPLGYSEEHRIMIFKLLKMMQNSYLVVNKELIEYMNDVLANKGFVNEFESMQSRIIMIDAVNLTPKKGVIQNKIDVDKALIQFSSGSTGNPKGVVLTYRNLMSNIYAIIKASKQVNTDSTLSWMPLSHGIGLIGFHLTPLAANINQHIMDTRMFLNKPISWLKKASEYKVTFTSSPNFGFKYILENFNTEVMSGVDLSAIKLIYNGAEPVSVELCKNFLNIMSKYKLKNCVMFPVYGMTEASLAISFPLVGETLNEVTLNRKNLSIDNKIKIENFEEPNLTATFVNLGYPVEDCQVRICNDCDEDVGEEVIGNIQIKGKNVFLKYFNNEDNMNNYFTKDKWFKTGDVGCIINSRLIVTGRKKDIIFVNGSNFYPQDLERIAAKQSGIKQEFIIATSIFNELLQKDEIILFIASSLSKEEFCKVIKKIKKGMLKEIGLELKVVIPISNIPKTNSGKPQRFKLAKKYLNKDFDSIIQEYGEYILFNENSECVEVIYSETEKQILDICIEILGDTDIGLNNNLIEYGGNSIKLTQIHSKLEKIYPNKITIGNIFSYPTIKKLAEFIDQQNKELIETIQKPIDLVNRTIREESRYDKIRSFIVDERLSNLINMSNYLDVHVKDILTGIFIYSLYVATDNPIVSIQTLLTSENMIVPISVNINNIENMMEIFTVIKRNCEENNGQTIFSEISQNSSITENHLELQYIICEKKLINNNQFLNIYDVILTLDITDKYINLEWNCNNKMMLKELISDLCRLFDEILDNMIANFNLLVE
;
A
#
# COMPACT_ATOMS: atom_id res chain seq x y z
N MET A 1 -7.98 40.24 -20.87
CA MET A 1 -8.69 41.53 -20.71
C MET A 1 -9.76 41.31 -19.64
N VAL A 2 -9.69 42.00 -18.50
CA VAL A 2 -10.71 41.93 -17.44
C VAL A 2 -11.94 42.70 -17.93
N LYS A 3 -13.04 42.01 -18.21
CA LYS A 3 -14.25 42.63 -18.78
C LYS A 3 -15.18 43.21 -17.72
N TYR A 4 -15.22 42.57 -16.55
CA TYR A 4 -16.08 42.95 -15.42
C TYR A 4 -15.28 42.81 -14.11
N ASP A 5 -15.55 43.70 -13.16
CA ASP A 5 -14.92 43.75 -11.84
C ASP A 5 -15.73 43.02 -10.77
N THR A 6 -16.99 42.66 -11.04
CA THR A 6 -17.90 42.02 -10.09
C THR A 6 -18.80 40.98 -10.76
N LEU A 7 -19.29 40.01 -9.99
CA LEU A 7 -20.24 39.00 -10.47
C LEU A 7 -21.61 39.63 -10.80
N ILE A 8 -22.01 40.69 -10.08
CA ILE A 8 -23.24 41.44 -10.36
C ILE A 8 -23.18 42.02 -11.77
N LYS A 9 -22.12 42.77 -12.10
CA LYS A 9 -21.94 43.36 -13.43
C LYS A 9 -21.81 42.30 -14.52
N LEU A 10 -21.14 41.18 -14.22
CA LEU A 10 -21.06 40.05 -15.12
C LEU A 10 -22.45 39.53 -15.49
N LEU A 11 -23.29 39.19 -14.49
CA LEU A 11 -24.62 38.64 -14.77
C LEU A 11 -25.52 39.67 -15.45
N CYS A 12 -25.54 40.93 -14.97
CA CYS A 12 -26.33 41.99 -15.62
C CYS A 12 -25.94 42.19 -17.08
N SER A 13 -24.68 41.94 -17.47
CA SER A 13 -24.27 42.04 -18.88
C SER A 13 -24.89 40.98 -19.80
N LEU A 14 -25.46 39.92 -19.22
CA LEU A 14 -26.11 38.81 -19.92
C LEU A 14 -27.65 38.91 -19.92
N GLU A 15 -28.22 40.03 -19.44
CA GLU A 15 -29.68 40.24 -19.35
C GLU A 15 -30.44 40.08 -20.69
N LYS A 16 -29.73 40.15 -21.82
CA LYS A 16 -30.27 40.03 -23.19
C LYS A 16 -29.73 38.81 -23.94
N GLU A 17 -28.93 37.98 -23.30
CA GLU A 17 -28.33 36.78 -23.92
C GLU A 17 -29.36 35.64 -23.92
N LYS A 18 -30.01 35.44 -25.06
CA LYS A 18 -31.07 34.44 -25.25
C LYS A 18 -30.60 33.17 -25.95
N GLU A 19 -29.48 33.24 -26.65
CA GLU A 19 -28.99 32.11 -27.47
C GLU A 19 -28.14 31.14 -26.65
N LYS A 20 -27.49 31.65 -25.61
CA LYS A 20 -26.65 30.85 -24.72
C LYS A 20 -27.23 30.74 -23.33
N GLY A 21 -26.94 29.62 -22.68
CA GLY A 21 -27.51 29.34 -21.37
C GLY A 21 -27.02 28.05 -20.75
N ILE A 22 -27.89 27.48 -19.92
CA ILE A 22 -27.61 26.34 -19.06
C ILE A 22 -28.62 25.23 -19.39
N THR A 23 -28.10 24.07 -19.76
CA THR A 23 -28.86 22.83 -19.90
C THR A 23 -28.68 21.99 -18.64
N PHE A 24 -29.76 21.73 -17.92
CA PHE A 24 -29.80 20.83 -16.78
C PHE A 24 -30.12 19.41 -17.23
N ILE A 25 -29.28 18.45 -16.82
CA ILE A 25 -29.36 17.05 -17.22
C ILE A 25 -29.64 16.21 -15.97
N ASN A 26 -30.79 15.54 -15.95
CA ASN A 26 -31.25 14.71 -14.83
C ASN A 26 -31.66 13.31 -15.32
N GLU A 27 -31.70 12.34 -14.41
CA GLU A 27 -31.97 10.94 -14.77
C GLU A 27 -33.42 10.69 -15.23
N ASN A 28 -34.39 11.35 -14.60
CA ASN A 28 -35.82 11.04 -14.71
C ASN A 28 -36.62 12.10 -15.48
N SER A 29 -35.96 13.12 -16.03
CA SER A 29 -36.61 14.18 -16.80
C SER A 29 -35.89 14.40 -18.12
N LYS A 30 -36.60 14.97 -19.10
CA LYS A 30 -35.92 15.53 -20.27
C LYS A 30 -34.94 16.62 -19.83
N ASP A 31 -33.86 16.74 -20.57
CA ASP A 31 -32.90 17.83 -20.40
C ASP A 31 -33.63 19.16 -20.54
N TYR A 32 -33.35 20.09 -19.62
CA TYR A 32 -34.06 21.37 -19.50
C TYR A 32 -33.10 22.52 -19.76
N PHE A 33 -33.36 23.31 -20.79
CA PHE A 33 -32.55 24.49 -21.13
C PHE A 33 -33.19 25.77 -20.59
N ILE A 34 -32.36 26.65 -20.04
CA ILE A 34 -32.71 28.03 -19.73
C ILE A 34 -31.63 28.97 -20.29
N SER A 35 -32.05 30.05 -20.95
CA SER A 35 -31.11 31.07 -21.44
C SER A 35 -30.50 31.86 -20.27
N TYR A 36 -29.35 32.52 -20.47
CA TYR A 36 -28.79 33.39 -19.44
C TYR A 36 -29.72 34.57 -19.10
N SER A 37 -30.42 35.11 -20.11
CA SER A 37 -31.47 36.12 -19.93
C SER A 37 -32.57 35.62 -18.99
N ASP A 38 -33.10 34.42 -19.21
CA ASP A 38 -34.20 33.88 -18.39
C ASP A 38 -33.71 33.50 -16.99
N MET A 39 -32.47 33.00 -16.86
CA MET A 39 -31.87 32.72 -15.54
C MET A 39 -31.68 34.00 -14.72
N TYR A 40 -31.26 35.10 -15.36
CA TYR A 40 -31.19 36.41 -14.72
C TYR A 40 -32.57 36.87 -14.21
N GLU A 41 -33.62 36.69 -15.01
CA GLU A 41 -35.00 37.00 -14.62
C GLU A 41 -35.47 36.16 -13.44
N GLU A 42 -35.26 34.84 -13.48
CA GLU A 42 -35.57 33.93 -12.38
C GLU A 42 -34.88 34.33 -11.07
N ALA A 43 -33.60 34.70 -11.15
CA ALA A 43 -32.85 35.20 -9.99
C ALA A 43 -33.44 36.51 -9.43
N LEU A 44 -33.94 37.40 -10.29
CA LEU A 44 -34.60 38.65 -9.86
C LEU A 44 -35.94 38.41 -9.18
N PHE A 45 -36.77 37.50 -9.69
CA PHE A 45 -38.03 37.15 -9.02
C PHE A 45 -37.77 36.52 -7.64
N LEU A 46 -36.80 35.62 -7.55
CA LEU A 46 -36.41 35.04 -6.27
C LEU A 46 -35.81 36.08 -5.31
N LEU A 47 -35.01 37.02 -5.82
CA LEU A 47 -34.53 38.15 -5.02
C LEU A 47 -35.68 38.99 -4.47
N GLY A 48 -36.73 39.23 -5.26
CA GLY A 48 -37.93 39.95 -4.81
C GLY A 48 -38.59 39.29 -3.61
N TYR A 49 -38.72 37.95 -3.66
CA TYR A 49 -39.21 37.17 -2.51
C TYR A 49 -38.27 37.27 -1.30
N ILE A 50 -36.96 37.08 -1.50
CA ILE A 50 -35.95 37.15 -0.44
C ILE A 50 -36.00 38.50 0.29
N GLN A 51 -36.13 39.60 -0.46
CA GLN A 51 -36.27 40.95 0.08
C GLN A 51 -37.60 41.14 0.83
N GLN A 52 -38.70 40.56 0.33
CA GLN A 52 -40.00 40.62 0.99
C GLN A 52 -40.02 39.91 2.35
N VAL A 53 -39.27 38.80 2.48
CA VAL A 53 -39.07 38.08 3.75
C VAL A 53 -38.16 38.86 4.72
N GLY A 54 -37.57 39.98 4.27
CA GLY A 54 -36.82 40.91 5.10
C GLY A 54 -35.31 40.69 5.10
N ILE A 55 -34.80 39.82 4.23
CA ILE A 55 -33.35 39.59 4.06
C ILE A 55 -32.73 40.78 3.31
N LYS A 56 -31.60 41.29 3.81
CA LYS A 56 -30.95 42.50 3.35
C LYS A 56 -29.52 42.24 2.87
N SER A 57 -28.97 43.20 2.13
CA SER A 57 -27.55 43.23 1.77
C SER A 57 -26.65 43.04 3.00
N GLY A 58 -25.65 42.17 2.89
CA GLY A 58 -24.74 41.78 3.98
C GLY A 58 -25.19 40.58 4.81
N ASP A 59 -26.47 40.18 4.72
CA ASP A 59 -26.94 38.93 5.34
C ASP A 59 -26.26 37.71 4.72
N LYS A 60 -26.26 36.60 5.46
CA LYS A 60 -25.64 35.33 5.05
C LYS A 60 -26.72 34.29 4.82
N ILE A 61 -26.70 33.63 3.66
CA ILE A 61 -27.60 32.52 3.34
C ILE A 61 -26.79 31.25 3.10
N LEU A 62 -26.99 30.22 3.93
CA LEU A 62 -26.48 28.88 3.68
C LEU A 62 -27.34 28.16 2.63
N LEU A 63 -26.71 27.75 1.54
CA LEU A 63 -27.36 27.00 0.45
C LEU A 63 -27.21 25.50 0.69
N GLN A 64 -28.31 24.80 0.98
CA GLN A 64 -28.40 23.35 1.07
C GLN A 64 -29.46 22.83 0.08
N LEU A 65 -29.13 22.97 -1.21
CA LEU A 65 -30.03 22.69 -2.32
C LEU A 65 -29.50 21.53 -3.17
N ASN A 66 -30.30 20.49 -3.38
CA ASN A 66 -29.93 19.34 -4.21
C ASN A 66 -30.29 19.51 -5.69
N ASN A 67 -31.21 20.42 -6.00
CA ASN A 67 -31.58 20.79 -7.36
C ASN A 67 -30.63 21.88 -7.89
N ASN A 68 -29.98 21.60 -9.03
CA ASN A 68 -28.99 22.50 -9.62
C ASN A 68 -29.60 23.84 -10.10
N PHE A 69 -30.83 23.84 -10.61
CA PHE A 69 -31.52 25.05 -11.03
C PHE A 69 -31.81 25.96 -9.83
N ASP A 70 -32.38 25.39 -8.76
CA ASP A 70 -32.64 26.11 -7.51
C ASP A 70 -31.37 26.66 -6.89
N PHE A 71 -30.30 25.88 -6.88
CA PHE A 71 -29.00 26.32 -6.39
C PHE A 71 -28.51 27.56 -7.14
N ILE A 72 -28.52 27.53 -8.48
CA ILE A 72 -28.01 28.62 -9.31
C ILE A 72 -28.87 29.88 -9.18
N ARG A 73 -30.19 29.77 -9.29
CA ARG A 73 -31.07 30.95 -9.17
C ARG A 73 -30.98 31.57 -7.77
N THR A 74 -30.85 30.76 -6.71
CA THR A 74 -30.67 31.26 -5.34
C THR A 74 -29.32 31.93 -5.14
N LEU A 75 -28.24 31.34 -5.67
CA LEU A 75 -26.90 31.95 -5.66
C LEU A 75 -26.93 33.34 -6.28
N TRP A 76 -27.52 33.46 -7.48
CA TRP A 76 -27.58 34.74 -8.19
C TRP A 76 -28.54 35.73 -7.53
N ALA A 77 -29.67 35.28 -6.99
CA ALA A 77 -30.53 36.13 -6.18
C ALA A 77 -29.75 36.72 -5.00
N CYS A 78 -28.95 35.92 -4.30
CA CYS A 78 -28.10 36.42 -3.22
C CYS A 78 -27.12 37.49 -3.72
N ILE A 79 -26.33 37.17 -4.76
CA ILE A 79 -25.30 38.05 -5.30
C ILE A 79 -25.91 39.39 -5.77
N LEU A 80 -27.01 39.34 -6.53
CA LEU A 80 -27.71 40.53 -7.02
C LEU A 80 -28.28 41.38 -5.86
N GLY A 81 -28.70 40.75 -4.77
CA GLY A 81 -29.18 41.43 -3.57
C GLY A 81 -28.10 41.97 -2.63
N GLY A 82 -26.81 41.75 -2.93
CA GLY A 82 -25.70 42.07 -2.01
C GLY A 82 -25.67 41.15 -0.78
N ILE A 83 -26.40 40.04 -0.82
CA ILE A 83 -26.43 39.00 0.22
C ILE A 83 -25.26 38.06 -0.02
N ILE A 84 -24.64 37.57 1.05
CA ILE A 84 -23.46 36.70 0.98
C ILE A 84 -23.92 35.24 0.91
N PRO A 85 -23.87 34.59 -0.28
CA PRO A 85 -24.12 33.17 -0.35
C PRO A 85 -23.03 32.40 0.40
N VAL A 86 -23.46 31.40 1.14
CA VAL A 86 -22.60 30.47 1.86
C VAL A 86 -22.83 29.09 1.30
N THR A 87 -21.78 28.48 0.76
CA THR A 87 -21.85 27.12 0.21
C THR A 87 -21.11 26.17 1.11
N ALA A 88 -21.73 25.03 1.40
CA ALA A 88 -21.10 23.92 2.09
C ALA A 88 -21.41 22.63 1.33
N PRO A 89 -20.54 21.61 1.40
CA PRO A 89 -20.73 20.40 0.63
C PRO A 89 -22.03 19.71 1.03
N LEU A 90 -22.84 19.21 0.10
CA LEU A 90 -24.13 18.56 0.40
C LEU A 90 -23.94 17.12 0.89
N GLY A 91 -24.88 16.62 1.69
CA GLY A 91 -24.88 15.25 2.17
C GLY A 91 -26.19 14.88 2.87
N TYR A 92 -26.39 13.57 3.04
CA TYR A 92 -27.53 13.01 3.76
C TYR A 92 -27.07 12.09 4.90
N SER A 93 -25.84 12.27 5.40
CA SER A 93 -25.36 11.51 6.54
C SER A 93 -25.66 12.22 7.85
N GLU A 94 -25.62 11.48 8.96
CA GLU A 94 -25.72 12.08 10.29
C GLU A 94 -24.62 13.10 10.55
N GLU A 95 -23.40 12.80 10.14
CA GLU A 95 -22.25 13.70 10.27
C GLU A 95 -22.47 15.00 9.49
N HIS A 96 -23.09 14.91 8.31
CA HIS A 96 -23.43 16.08 7.49
C HIS A 96 -24.46 16.97 8.18
N ARG A 97 -25.49 16.39 8.82
CA ARG A 97 -26.47 17.15 9.60
C ARG A 97 -25.81 17.90 10.76
N ILE A 98 -24.97 17.21 11.52
CA ILE A 98 -24.19 17.81 12.61
C ILE A 98 -23.32 18.96 12.07
N MET A 99 -22.72 18.79 10.89
CA MET A 99 -21.96 19.86 10.24
C MET A 99 -22.83 21.07 9.92
N ILE A 100 -24.03 20.90 9.33
CA ILE A 100 -24.95 22.00 9.06
C ILE A 100 -25.26 22.78 10.35
N PHE A 101 -25.64 22.10 11.43
CA PHE A 101 -25.91 22.76 12.71
C PHE A 101 -24.69 23.52 13.26
N LYS A 102 -23.49 22.93 13.17
CA LYS A 102 -22.23 23.61 13.54
C LYS A 102 -22.00 24.88 12.70
N LEU A 103 -22.24 24.83 11.39
CA LEU A 103 -22.10 25.97 10.50
C LEU A 103 -23.07 27.08 10.87
N LEU A 104 -24.34 26.75 11.05
CA LEU A 104 -25.39 27.70 11.41
C LEU A 104 -25.10 28.38 12.75
N LYS A 105 -24.67 27.60 13.75
CA LYS A 105 -24.21 28.12 15.05
C LYS A 105 -23.02 29.06 14.90
N MET A 106 -22.04 28.68 14.09
CA MET A 106 -20.84 29.49 13.85
C MET A 106 -21.14 30.80 13.12
N MET A 107 -22.13 30.81 12.22
CA MET A 107 -22.43 31.99 11.40
C MET A 107 -23.22 33.07 12.12
N GLN A 108 -24.05 32.67 13.11
CA GLN A 108 -24.99 33.48 13.89
C GLN A 108 -25.92 34.37 13.03
N ASN A 109 -27.23 34.35 13.28
CA ASN A 109 -28.20 35.15 12.50
C ASN A 109 -28.11 34.94 10.98
N SER A 110 -27.77 33.73 10.53
CA SER A 110 -27.80 33.36 9.11
C SER A 110 -29.12 32.69 8.73
N TYR A 111 -29.50 32.83 7.47
CA TYR A 111 -30.61 32.12 6.87
C TYR A 111 -30.15 30.79 6.28
N LEU A 112 -31.07 29.84 6.20
CA LEU A 112 -30.88 28.55 5.54
C LEU A 112 -31.88 28.45 4.38
N VAL A 113 -31.40 28.26 3.16
CA VAL A 113 -32.25 27.89 2.03
C VAL A 113 -32.04 26.41 1.75
N VAL A 114 -33.14 25.66 1.70
CA VAL A 114 -33.12 24.19 1.71
C VAL A 114 -34.32 23.62 0.95
N ASN A 115 -34.18 22.40 0.41
CA ASN A 115 -35.30 21.65 -0.14
C ASN A 115 -36.14 20.97 0.96
N LYS A 116 -37.42 20.75 0.72
CA LYS A 116 -38.37 20.14 1.66
C LYS A 116 -37.89 18.77 2.18
N GLU A 117 -37.40 17.92 1.27
CA GLU A 117 -36.86 16.59 1.58
C GLU A 117 -35.77 16.63 2.66
N LEU A 118 -34.87 17.62 2.59
CA LEU A 118 -33.75 17.72 3.53
C LEU A 118 -34.19 18.23 4.91
N ILE A 119 -35.27 19.02 4.99
CA ILE A 119 -35.85 19.40 6.30
C ILE A 119 -36.48 18.20 6.99
N GLU A 120 -37.28 17.42 6.27
CA GLU A 120 -37.89 16.19 6.80
C GLU A 120 -36.79 15.27 7.36
N TYR A 121 -35.69 15.13 6.63
CA TYR A 121 -34.50 14.37 7.05
C TYR A 121 -33.71 14.98 8.23
N MET A 122 -33.81 16.29 8.46
CA MET A 122 -33.18 16.97 9.61
C MET A 122 -34.00 16.82 10.89
N ASN A 123 -35.33 16.74 10.79
CA ASN A 123 -36.23 16.62 11.95
C ASN A 123 -35.99 15.34 12.77
N ASP A 124 -35.64 14.22 12.13
CA ASP A 124 -35.35 12.94 12.79
C ASP A 124 -34.15 12.99 13.77
N VAL A 125 -33.20 13.91 13.56
CA VAL A 125 -31.99 14.02 14.41
C VAL A 125 -32.13 15.02 15.54
N LEU A 126 -33.03 15.99 15.40
CA LEU A 126 -33.29 16.99 16.44
C LEU A 126 -33.81 16.35 17.72
N ALA A 127 -34.64 15.31 17.60
CA ALA A 127 -35.21 14.60 18.75
C ALA A 127 -34.17 13.89 19.62
N ASN A 128 -33.00 13.50 19.07
CA ASN A 128 -32.07 12.58 19.72
C ASN A 128 -30.76 13.22 20.25
N LYS A 129 -30.42 14.46 19.88
CA LYS A 129 -29.08 15.05 20.18
C LYS A 129 -29.05 16.47 20.75
N GLY A 130 -30.18 16.98 21.26
CA GLY A 130 -30.20 18.22 22.05
C GLY A 130 -30.00 19.52 21.26
N PHE A 131 -30.31 19.54 19.96
CA PHE A 131 -30.30 20.74 19.11
C PHE A 131 -31.70 21.37 18.91
N VAL A 132 -32.69 20.94 19.70
CA VAL A 132 -34.10 21.32 19.56
C VAL A 132 -34.27 22.85 19.69
N ASN A 133 -33.68 23.43 20.74
CA ASN A 133 -33.77 24.88 21.00
C ASN A 133 -33.11 25.70 19.88
N GLU A 134 -31.97 25.25 19.36
CA GLU A 134 -31.31 25.90 18.23
C GLU A 134 -32.16 25.85 16.97
N PHE A 135 -32.79 24.71 16.66
CA PHE A 135 -33.63 24.59 15.47
C PHE A 135 -34.91 25.41 15.57
N GLU A 136 -35.59 25.41 16.72
CA GLU A 136 -36.76 26.27 16.96
C GLU A 136 -36.41 27.75 16.80
N SER A 137 -35.27 28.19 17.35
CA SER A 137 -34.79 29.57 17.22
C SER A 137 -34.48 29.98 15.77
N MET A 138 -34.30 28.98 14.89
CA MET A 138 -33.92 29.14 13.49
C MET A 138 -35.07 29.00 12.51
N GLN A 139 -36.23 28.49 12.94
CA GLN A 139 -37.35 28.16 12.06
C GLN A 139 -37.82 29.37 11.23
N SER A 140 -37.80 30.57 11.82
CA SER A 140 -38.12 31.84 11.13
C SER A 140 -37.09 32.29 10.08
N ARG A 141 -35.91 31.65 10.04
CA ARG A 141 -34.81 31.93 9.11
C ARG A 141 -34.58 30.79 8.10
N ILE A 142 -35.47 29.81 8.07
CA ILE A 142 -35.45 28.73 7.07
C ILE A 142 -36.37 29.10 5.90
N ILE A 143 -35.82 29.04 4.69
CA ILE A 143 -36.58 29.18 3.44
C ILE A 143 -36.60 27.82 2.75
N MET A 144 -37.78 27.24 2.68
CA MET A 144 -38.05 26.04 1.89
C MET A 144 -38.23 26.46 0.43
N ILE A 145 -37.23 26.20 -0.42
CA ILE A 145 -37.25 26.70 -1.80
C ILE A 145 -38.45 26.17 -2.60
N ASP A 146 -38.85 24.92 -2.33
CA ASP A 146 -39.97 24.26 -3.02
C ASP A 146 -41.34 24.84 -2.63
N ALA A 147 -41.41 25.57 -1.51
CA ALA A 147 -42.62 26.23 -1.02
C ALA A 147 -42.64 27.75 -1.34
N VAL A 148 -41.62 28.26 -2.04
CA VAL A 148 -41.56 29.67 -2.42
C VAL A 148 -42.59 29.95 -3.51
N ASN A 149 -43.62 30.70 -3.14
CA ASN A 149 -44.55 31.30 -4.10
C ASN A 149 -43.96 32.60 -4.64
N LEU A 150 -43.30 32.52 -5.79
CA LEU A 150 -42.72 33.69 -6.44
C LEU A 150 -43.84 34.68 -6.80
N THR A 151 -43.66 35.93 -6.36
CA THR A 151 -44.52 37.03 -6.79
C THR A 151 -44.02 37.56 -8.14
N PRO A 152 -44.87 38.22 -8.96
CA PRO A 152 -44.42 38.84 -10.21
C PRO A 152 -43.55 40.08 -10.00
N LYS A 153 -43.16 40.39 -8.75
CA LYS A 153 -42.34 41.55 -8.42
C LYS A 153 -40.87 41.18 -8.41
N LYS A 154 -40.11 41.72 -9.36
CA LYS A 154 -38.65 41.60 -9.39
C LYS A 154 -38.02 42.31 -8.18
N GLY A 155 -36.96 41.71 -7.64
CA GLY A 155 -36.15 42.30 -6.60
C GLY A 155 -35.33 43.49 -7.10
N VAL A 156 -34.92 44.34 -6.17
CA VAL A 156 -34.07 45.50 -6.44
C VAL A 156 -32.61 45.07 -6.35
N ILE A 157 -31.85 45.23 -7.43
CA ILE A 157 -30.41 44.92 -7.47
C ILE A 157 -29.63 45.91 -6.58
N GLN A 158 -28.74 45.38 -5.76
CA GLN A 158 -27.85 46.16 -4.93
C GLN A 158 -26.62 46.62 -5.73
N ASN A 159 -26.68 47.84 -6.27
CA ASN A 159 -25.60 48.41 -7.09
C ASN A 159 -24.40 48.94 -6.27
N LYS A 160 -24.60 49.24 -4.98
CA LYS A 160 -23.53 49.63 -4.06
C LYS A 160 -23.02 48.41 -3.32
N ILE A 161 -21.78 48.03 -3.65
CA ILE A 161 -21.09 46.94 -2.96
C ILE A 161 -20.58 47.51 -1.63
N ASP A 162 -21.43 47.46 -0.61
CA ASP A 162 -21.03 47.80 0.77
C ASP A 162 -20.11 46.71 1.36
N VAL A 163 -20.03 45.56 0.71
CA VAL A 163 -19.28 44.38 1.17
C VAL A 163 -18.47 43.78 0.01
N ASP A 164 -17.13 43.82 0.09
CA ASP A 164 -16.26 43.20 -0.93
C ASP A 164 -16.40 41.65 -1.01
N LYS A 165 -17.16 41.04 -0.09
CA LYS A 165 -17.38 39.60 0.01
C LYS A 165 -18.43 39.13 -1.00
N ALA A 166 -18.04 38.18 -1.85
CA ALA A 166 -18.92 37.60 -2.87
C ALA A 166 -19.44 36.21 -2.48
N LEU A 167 -18.64 35.43 -1.75
CA LEU A 167 -18.94 34.03 -1.42
C LEU A 167 -18.20 33.60 -0.15
N ILE A 168 -18.85 32.82 0.70
CA ILE A 168 -18.16 32.06 1.75
C ILE A 168 -18.27 30.58 1.40
N GLN A 169 -17.13 29.94 1.13
CA GLN A 169 -17.10 28.52 0.80
C GLN A 169 -16.51 27.72 1.95
N PHE A 170 -17.34 26.91 2.59
CA PHE A 170 -16.89 25.95 3.59
C PHE A 170 -16.27 24.74 2.92
N SER A 171 -15.05 24.42 3.30
CA SER A 171 -14.48 23.10 3.04
C SER A 171 -14.74 22.19 4.25
N SER A 172 -14.87 20.89 4.00
CA SER A 172 -15.04 19.89 5.08
C SER A 172 -13.87 19.83 6.05
N GLY A 173 -12.71 20.41 5.70
CA GLY A 173 -11.48 20.43 6.51
C GLY A 173 -10.87 19.04 6.74
N SER A 174 -9.55 18.90 6.60
CA SER A 174 -8.85 17.67 7.04
C SER A 174 -8.78 17.56 8.57
N THR A 175 -8.97 18.68 9.28
CA THR A 175 -8.82 18.81 10.75
C THR A 175 -10.13 18.61 11.53
N GLY A 176 -11.24 18.24 10.87
CA GLY A 176 -12.53 17.91 11.52
C GLY A 176 -13.44 19.09 11.88
N ASN A 177 -12.96 20.34 11.80
CA ASN A 177 -13.79 21.55 11.90
C ASN A 177 -13.84 22.28 10.54
N PRO A 178 -15.03 22.55 9.97
CA PRO A 178 -15.14 23.19 8.68
C PRO A 178 -14.66 24.64 8.74
N LYS A 179 -13.80 25.03 7.79
CA LYS A 179 -13.28 26.40 7.67
C LYS A 179 -13.94 27.10 6.51
N GLY A 180 -14.49 28.28 6.76
CA GLY A 180 -15.16 29.09 5.74
C GLY A 180 -14.16 30.01 5.06
N VAL A 181 -13.84 29.76 3.81
CA VAL A 181 -12.98 30.64 3.01
C VAL A 181 -13.83 31.83 2.55
N VAL A 182 -13.45 33.04 2.95
CA VAL A 182 -14.13 34.27 2.50
C VAL A 182 -13.52 34.71 1.17
N LEU A 183 -14.29 34.63 0.09
CA LEU A 183 -13.88 35.03 -1.26
C LEU A 183 -14.53 36.36 -1.64
N THR A 184 -13.70 37.28 -2.12
CA THR A 184 -14.14 38.59 -2.62
C THR A 184 -14.50 38.55 -4.10
N TYR A 185 -15.20 39.58 -4.59
CA TYR A 185 -15.44 39.74 -6.03
C TYR A 185 -14.12 39.79 -6.80
N ARG A 186 -13.13 40.52 -6.28
CA ARG A 186 -11.80 40.59 -6.88
C ARG A 186 -11.13 39.22 -6.95
N ASN A 187 -11.22 38.41 -5.90
CA ASN A 187 -10.62 37.07 -5.89
C ASN A 187 -11.22 36.19 -6.99
N LEU A 188 -12.55 36.12 -7.05
CA LEU A 188 -13.29 35.31 -8.02
C LEU A 188 -13.04 35.79 -9.45
N MET A 189 -13.22 37.08 -9.73
CA MET A 189 -13.06 37.61 -11.09
C MET A 189 -11.62 37.44 -11.60
N SER A 190 -10.60 37.67 -10.75
CA SER A 190 -9.21 37.46 -11.15
C SER A 190 -8.95 36.00 -11.52
N ASN A 191 -9.43 35.05 -10.71
CA ASN A 191 -9.24 33.62 -10.98
C ASN A 191 -10.04 33.14 -12.20
N ILE A 192 -11.29 33.59 -12.37
CA ILE A 192 -12.13 33.27 -13.54
C ILE A 192 -11.44 33.69 -14.83
N TYR A 193 -10.91 34.92 -14.91
CA TYR A 193 -10.20 35.37 -16.11
C TYR A 193 -8.89 34.62 -16.33
N ALA A 194 -8.16 34.29 -15.26
CA ALA A 194 -6.96 33.48 -15.34
C ALA A 194 -7.26 32.08 -15.90
N ILE A 195 -8.37 31.45 -15.47
CA ILE A 195 -8.85 30.15 -16.00
C ILE A 195 -9.20 30.28 -17.48
N ILE A 196 -10.03 31.25 -17.88
CA ILE A 196 -10.43 31.46 -19.30
C ILE A 196 -9.21 31.60 -20.20
N LYS A 197 -8.24 32.43 -19.78
CA LYS A 197 -7.02 32.68 -20.54
C LYS A 197 -6.12 31.44 -20.63
N ALA A 198 -5.84 30.80 -19.50
CA ALA A 198 -4.95 29.64 -19.44
C ALA A 198 -5.52 28.42 -20.18
N SER A 199 -6.84 28.24 -20.13
CA SER A 199 -7.55 27.18 -20.87
C SER A 199 -7.90 27.53 -22.32
N LYS A 200 -7.59 28.76 -22.76
CA LYS A 200 -7.88 29.30 -24.10
C LYS A 200 -9.34 29.12 -24.53
N GLN A 201 -10.27 29.37 -23.61
CA GLN A 201 -11.71 29.32 -23.90
C GLN A 201 -12.11 30.41 -24.89
N VAL A 202 -12.98 30.05 -25.83
CA VAL A 202 -13.57 30.93 -26.84
C VAL A 202 -15.10 30.80 -26.83
N ASN A 203 -15.79 31.79 -27.40
CA ASN A 203 -17.25 31.90 -27.31
C ASN A 203 -18.05 30.79 -28.04
N THR A 204 -17.40 29.95 -28.86
CA THR A 204 -18.02 28.78 -29.52
C THR A 204 -17.91 27.51 -28.69
N ASP A 205 -17.23 27.58 -27.55
CA ASP A 205 -17.05 26.45 -26.67
C ASP A 205 -18.34 26.12 -25.90
N SER A 206 -18.31 24.98 -25.23
CA SER A 206 -19.35 24.49 -24.33
C SER A 206 -18.75 23.59 -23.25
N THR A 207 -19.42 23.54 -22.10
CA THR A 207 -18.94 22.77 -20.94
C THR A 207 -19.94 21.69 -20.53
N LEU A 208 -19.45 20.61 -19.91
CA LEU A 208 -20.27 19.64 -19.18
C LEU A 208 -19.62 19.33 -17.83
N SER A 209 -20.40 19.39 -16.75
CA SER A 209 -19.94 19.01 -15.42
C SER A 209 -21.02 18.25 -14.67
N TRP A 210 -20.61 17.15 -14.04
CA TRP A 210 -21.38 16.45 -13.02
C TRP A 210 -20.90 16.79 -11.59
N MET A 211 -19.83 17.58 -11.46
CA MET A 211 -19.28 17.98 -10.16
C MET A 211 -20.29 18.84 -9.39
N PRO A 212 -20.50 18.59 -8.09
CA PRO A 212 -21.47 19.36 -7.30
C PRO A 212 -21.22 20.88 -7.35
N LEU A 213 -22.28 21.67 -7.45
CA LEU A 213 -22.21 23.14 -7.39
C LEU A 213 -21.83 23.68 -6.00
N SER A 214 -21.78 22.84 -4.97
CA SER A 214 -21.21 23.18 -3.67
C SER A 214 -19.67 23.11 -3.65
N HIS A 215 -19.05 22.51 -4.67
CA HIS A 215 -17.61 22.36 -4.81
C HIS A 215 -17.01 23.44 -5.72
N GLY A 216 -15.75 23.82 -5.49
CA GLY A 216 -15.07 24.88 -6.25
C GLY A 216 -14.99 24.59 -7.75
N ILE A 217 -14.70 23.34 -8.16
CA ILE A 217 -14.68 22.95 -9.58
C ILE A 217 -16.07 23.13 -10.20
N GLY A 218 -17.14 22.64 -9.57
CA GLY A 218 -18.50 22.77 -10.11
C GLY A 218 -18.95 24.23 -10.20
N LEU A 219 -18.81 24.97 -9.09
CA LEU A 219 -19.25 26.36 -8.99
C LEU A 219 -18.38 27.32 -9.80
N ILE A 220 -17.10 27.44 -9.46
CA ILE A 220 -16.23 28.44 -10.05
C ILE A 220 -15.79 27.99 -11.43
N GLY A 221 -15.36 26.73 -11.58
CA GLY A 221 -14.82 26.20 -12.83
C GLY A 221 -15.88 25.94 -13.91
N PHE A 222 -17.07 25.47 -13.54
CA PHE A 222 -18.10 25.03 -14.50
C PHE A 222 -19.43 25.78 -14.46
N HIS A 223 -19.60 26.76 -13.56
CA HIS A 223 -20.72 27.68 -13.62
C HIS A 223 -20.29 29.13 -13.84
N LEU A 224 -19.46 29.70 -12.94
CA LEU A 224 -19.06 31.11 -13.03
C LEU A 224 -18.11 31.39 -14.21
N THR A 225 -17.13 30.50 -14.45
CA THR A 225 -16.18 30.64 -15.56
C THR A 225 -16.85 30.59 -16.94
N PRO A 226 -17.65 29.57 -17.30
CA PRO A 226 -18.33 29.54 -18.59
C PRO A 226 -19.36 30.66 -18.77
N LEU A 227 -19.99 31.13 -17.69
CA LEU A 227 -20.85 32.32 -17.73
C LEU A 227 -20.04 33.56 -18.10
N ALA A 228 -18.85 33.75 -17.51
CA ALA A 228 -17.93 34.82 -17.85
C ALA A 228 -17.35 34.74 -19.27
N ALA A 229 -17.15 33.53 -19.79
CA ALA A 229 -16.76 33.29 -21.18
C ALA A 229 -17.93 33.44 -22.18
N ASN A 230 -19.16 33.59 -21.68
CA ASN A 230 -20.40 33.56 -22.45
C ASN A 230 -20.46 32.34 -23.39
N ILE A 231 -20.41 31.14 -22.81
CA ILE A 231 -20.49 29.84 -23.52
C ILE A 231 -21.62 28.97 -22.95
N ASN A 232 -22.05 27.95 -23.68
CA ASN A 232 -23.11 27.04 -23.22
C ASN A 232 -22.63 26.13 -22.08
N GLN A 233 -23.47 25.96 -21.07
CA GLN A 233 -23.22 25.11 -19.91
C GLN A 233 -24.13 23.89 -19.95
N HIS A 234 -23.59 22.72 -19.64
CA HIS A 234 -24.37 21.51 -19.39
C HIS A 234 -24.06 21.05 -17.96
N ILE A 235 -25.08 21.01 -17.10
CA ILE A 235 -24.93 20.68 -15.69
C ILE A 235 -25.70 19.40 -15.42
N MET A 236 -24.97 18.32 -15.18
CA MET A 236 -25.51 17.00 -14.89
C MET A 236 -25.67 16.82 -13.39
N ASP A 237 -26.79 16.24 -12.93
CA ASP A 237 -26.96 15.85 -11.54
C ASP A 237 -25.85 14.85 -11.14
N THR A 238 -25.14 15.13 -10.06
CA THR A 238 -24.08 14.26 -9.56
C THR A 238 -24.58 12.84 -9.29
N ARG A 239 -25.81 12.67 -8.80
CA ARG A 239 -26.43 11.35 -8.58
C ARG A 239 -26.63 10.58 -9.87
N MET A 240 -26.94 11.27 -10.97
CA MET A 240 -27.06 10.63 -12.29
C MET A 240 -25.71 10.07 -12.73
N PHE A 241 -24.60 10.79 -12.53
CA PHE A 241 -23.27 10.24 -12.80
C PHE A 241 -22.97 9.03 -11.89
N LEU A 242 -23.29 9.13 -10.60
CA LEU A 242 -23.08 8.02 -9.65
C LEU A 242 -23.94 6.79 -9.95
N ASN A 243 -25.13 6.94 -10.55
CA ASN A 243 -26.00 5.83 -10.91
C ASN A 243 -25.69 5.25 -12.30
N LYS A 244 -25.37 6.13 -13.27
CA LYS A 244 -25.22 5.82 -14.70
C LYS A 244 -24.02 6.57 -15.29
N PRO A 245 -22.78 6.21 -14.90
CA PRO A 245 -21.59 6.99 -15.21
C PRO A 245 -21.35 7.21 -16.70
N ILE A 246 -21.61 6.19 -17.53
CA ILE A 246 -21.45 6.26 -18.99
C ILE A 246 -22.28 7.39 -19.62
N SER A 247 -23.37 7.82 -18.99
CA SER A 247 -24.19 8.94 -19.46
C SER A 247 -23.39 10.24 -19.58
N TRP A 248 -22.34 10.42 -18.78
CA TRP A 248 -21.44 11.57 -18.88
C TRP A 248 -20.78 11.67 -20.26
N LEU A 249 -20.22 10.57 -20.76
CA LEU A 249 -19.56 10.55 -22.07
C LEU A 249 -20.58 10.60 -23.22
N LYS A 250 -21.75 9.97 -23.06
CA LYS A 250 -22.84 10.07 -24.03
C LYS A 250 -23.32 11.51 -24.19
N LYS A 251 -23.57 12.20 -23.08
CA LYS A 251 -24.01 13.59 -23.08
C LYS A 251 -22.91 14.52 -23.59
N ALA A 252 -21.64 14.23 -23.28
CA ALA A 252 -20.52 14.97 -23.87
C ALA A 252 -20.49 14.86 -25.40
N SER A 253 -20.74 13.66 -25.95
CA SER A 253 -20.86 13.43 -27.39
C SER A 253 -22.09 14.09 -27.99
N GLU A 254 -23.26 13.94 -27.37
CA GLU A 254 -24.54 14.48 -27.81
C GLU A 254 -24.49 16.01 -27.96
N TYR A 255 -23.96 16.69 -26.95
CA TYR A 255 -23.84 18.14 -26.90
C TYR A 255 -22.53 18.68 -27.50
N LYS A 256 -21.68 17.81 -28.07
CA LYS A 256 -20.37 18.16 -28.64
C LYS A 256 -19.55 19.04 -27.69
N VAL A 257 -19.48 18.60 -26.43
CA VAL A 257 -18.86 19.37 -25.35
C VAL A 257 -17.37 19.53 -25.60
N THR A 258 -16.87 20.75 -25.36
CA THR A 258 -15.44 21.06 -25.51
C THR A 258 -14.64 21.00 -24.20
N PHE A 259 -15.25 21.31 -23.06
CA PHE A 259 -14.59 21.23 -21.74
C PHE A 259 -15.40 20.38 -20.78
N THR A 260 -14.74 19.47 -20.08
CA THR A 260 -15.37 18.67 -19.03
C THR A 260 -14.38 18.46 -17.88
N SER A 261 -14.83 17.88 -16.77
CA SER A 261 -13.93 17.60 -15.65
C SER A 261 -14.30 16.34 -14.91
N SER A 262 -13.29 15.78 -14.26
CA SER A 262 -13.44 14.73 -13.27
C SER A 262 -12.16 14.65 -12.42
N PRO A 263 -12.26 14.36 -11.11
CA PRO A 263 -11.13 13.83 -10.35
C PRO A 263 -10.76 12.42 -10.88
N ASN A 264 -9.67 11.82 -10.39
CA ASN A 264 -9.29 10.44 -10.74
C ASN A 264 -10.45 9.47 -10.50
N PHE A 265 -11.19 9.65 -9.40
CA PHE A 265 -12.36 8.82 -9.08
C PHE A 265 -13.30 8.63 -10.27
N GLY A 266 -13.66 9.70 -11.00
CA GLY A 266 -14.64 9.56 -12.08
C GLY A 266 -14.08 8.86 -13.32
N PHE A 267 -12.79 9.02 -13.66
CA PHE A 267 -12.16 8.22 -14.72
C PHE A 267 -12.17 6.74 -14.38
N LYS A 268 -11.77 6.42 -13.15
CA LYS A 268 -11.81 5.04 -12.66
C LYS A 268 -13.22 4.48 -12.70
N TYR A 269 -14.20 5.23 -12.20
CA TYR A 269 -15.59 4.79 -12.15
C TYR A 269 -16.19 4.52 -13.54
N ILE A 270 -15.82 5.32 -14.54
CA ILE A 270 -16.14 5.07 -15.95
C ILE A 270 -15.53 3.76 -16.42
N LEU A 271 -14.23 3.54 -16.18
CA LEU A 271 -13.52 2.33 -16.63
C LEU A 271 -14.08 1.06 -15.99
N GLU A 272 -14.53 1.11 -14.74
CA GLU A 272 -15.12 -0.02 -14.04
C GLU A 272 -16.53 -0.38 -14.54
N ASN A 273 -17.27 0.60 -15.06
CA ASN A 273 -18.63 0.41 -15.62
C ASN A 273 -18.61 0.40 -17.15
N PHE A 274 -17.44 0.26 -17.75
CA PHE A 274 -17.25 0.32 -19.19
C PHE A 274 -17.66 -1.00 -19.85
N ASN A 275 -18.48 -0.91 -20.89
CA ASN A 275 -18.60 -1.98 -21.90
C ASN A 275 -18.76 -1.36 -23.30
N THR A 276 -18.43 -2.12 -24.34
CA THR A 276 -18.42 -1.61 -25.72
C THR A 276 -19.82 -1.32 -26.26
N GLU A 277 -20.82 -2.10 -25.86
CA GLU A 277 -22.21 -1.93 -26.32
C GLU A 277 -22.81 -0.62 -25.83
N VAL A 278 -22.61 -0.27 -24.56
CA VAL A 278 -23.14 0.98 -24.00
C VAL A 278 -22.46 2.22 -24.58
N MET A 279 -21.28 2.09 -25.19
CA MET A 279 -20.54 3.19 -25.80
C MET A 279 -20.77 3.32 -27.32
N SER A 280 -21.70 2.53 -27.88
CA SER A 280 -22.06 2.61 -29.30
C SER A 280 -22.50 4.04 -29.68
N GLY A 281 -21.94 4.54 -30.79
CA GLY A 281 -22.26 5.86 -31.34
C GLY A 281 -21.62 7.07 -30.62
N VAL A 282 -20.81 6.84 -29.57
CA VAL A 282 -20.13 7.93 -28.85
C VAL A 282 -18.95 8.48 -29.66
N ASP A 283 -18.91 9.80 -29.84
CA ASP A 283 -17.83 10.55 -30.50
C ASP A 283 -17.34 11.68 -29.57
N LEU A 284 -16.11 11.55 -29.07
CA LEU A 284 -15.48 12.49 -28.14
C LEU A 284 -14.52 13.47 -28.81
N SER A 285 -14.51 13.56 -30.14
CA SER A 285 -13.55 14.39 -30.90
C SER A 285 -13.69 15.90 -30.64
N ALA A 286 -14.85 16.35 -30.15
CA ALA A 286 -15.13 17.73 -29.80
C ALA A 286 -14.41 18.18 -28.51
N ILE A 287 -14.05 17.23 -27.62
CA ILE A 287 -13.40 17.55 -26.35
C ILE A 287 -12.03 18.17 -26.64
N LYS A 288 -11.83 19.37 -26.08
CA LYS A 288 -10.57 20.12 -26.10
C LYS A 288 -9.78 19.87 -24.84
N LEU A 289 -10.43 19.94 -23.67
CA LEU A 289 -9.79 19.72 -22.36
C LEU A 289 -10.68 18.94 -21.40
N ILE A 290 -10.05 18.12 -20.59
CA ILE A 290 -10.61 17.46 -19.41
C ILE A 290 -9.81 17.90 -18.19
N TYR A 291 -10.39 18.75 -17.34
CA TYR A 291 -9.72 19.12 -16.09
C TYR A 291 -9.68 17.91 -15.14
N ASN A 292 -8.47 17.52 -14.74
CA ASN A 292 -8.23 16.51 -13.70
C ASN A 292 -7.54 17.16 -12.49
N GLY A 293 -8.22 17.18 -11.35
CA GLY A 293 -7.70 17.77 -10.13
C GLY A 293 -8.57 17.44 -8.92
N ALA A 294 -8.44 18.24 -7.87
CA ALA A 294 -9.02 18.03 -6.53
C ALA A 294 -8.40 16.87 -5.71
N GLU A 295 -7.60 16.01 -6.32
CA GLU A 295 -6.80 14.98 -5.64
C GLU A 295 -5.46 14.77 -6.36
N PRO A 296 -4.47 14.06 -5.78
CA PRO A 296 -3.23 13.73 -6.47
C PRO A 296 -3.54 12.98 -7.76
N VAL A 297 -3.16 13.53 -8.92
CA VAL A 297 -3.49 12.96 -10.24
C VAL A 297 -2.72 11.66 -10.45
N SER A 298 -3.43 10.58 -10.80
CA SER A 298 -2.83 9.29 -11.11
C SER A 298 -2.48 9.23 -12.59
N VAL A 299 -1.17 9.22 -12.88
CA VAL A 299 -0.68 9.19 -14.26
C VAL A 299 -1.10 7.90 -14.98
N GLU A 300 -0.94 6.75 -14.31
CA GLU A 300 -1.34 5.44 -14.83
C GLU A 300 -2.82 5.39 -15.21
N LEU A 301 -3.69 5.87 -14.31
CA LEU A 301 -5.13 5.92 -14.57
C LEU A 301 -5.47 6.82 -15.77
N CYS A 302 -4.83 7.99 -15.86
CA CYS A 302 -5.02 8.91 -16.97
C CYS A 302 -4.60 8.28 -18.29
N LYS A 303 -3.42 7.64 -18.34
CA LYS A 303 -2.91 6.92 -19.52
C LYS A 303 -3.88 5.81 -19.93
N ASN A 304 -4.37 5.00 -18.99
CA ASN A 304 -5.33 3.94 -19.27
C ASN A 304 -6.65 4.48 -19.83
N PHE A 305 -7.21 5.52 -19.19
CA PHE A 305 -8.42 6.18 -19.65
C PHE A 305 -8.27 6.74 -21.07
N LEU A 306 -7.20 7.49 -21.34
CA LEU A 306 -6.94 8.04 -22.69
C LEU A 306 -6.80 6.93 -23.73
N ASN A 307 -6.07 5.86 -23.41
CA ASN A 307 -5.89 4.73 -24.31
C ASN A 307 -7.22 4.07 -24.68
N ILE A 308 -8.08 3.79 -23.69
CA ILE A 308 -9.40 3.17 -23.94
C ILE A 308 -10.31 4.12 -24.72
N MET A 309 -10.33 5.40 -24.35
CA MET A 309 -11.23 6.40 -24.96
C MET A 309 -10.77 6.89 -26.33
N SER A 310 -9.52 6.62 -26.72
CA SER A 310 -9.01 6.90 -28.07
C SER A 310 -9.85 6.24 -29.18
N LYS A 311 -10.43 5.05 -28.89
CA LYS A 311 -11.36 4.34 -29.78
C LYS A 311 -12.64 5.13 -30.08
N TYR A 312 -12.99 6.08 -29.21
CA TYR A 312 -14.12 6.99 -29.35
C TYR A 312 -13.65 8.40 -29.73
N LYS A 313 -12.51 8.50 -30.43
CA LYS A 313 -11.90 9.73 -30.97
C LYS A 313 -11.47 10.76 -29.92
N LEU A 314 -11.33 10.38 -28.66
CA LEU A 314 -10.73 11.26 -27.66
C LEU A 314 -9.24 11.46 -27.97
N LYS A 315 -8.77 12.70 -28.05
CA LYS A 315 -7.36 13.01 -28.37
C LYS A 315 -6.48 12.81 -27.12
N ASN A 316 -5.25 12.35 -27.30
CA ASN A 316 -4.32 12.09 -26.18
C ASN A 316 -3.86 13.37 -25.43
N CYS A 317 -4.01 14.55 -26.03
CA CYS A 317 -3.62 15.83 -25.46
C CYS A 317 -4.75 16.60 -24.74
N VAL A 318 -5.90 15.95 -24.49
CA VAL A 318 -7.02 16.61 -23.79
C VAL A 318 -6.93 16.51 -22.27
N MET A 319 -6.14 15.56 -21.73
CA MET A 319 -6.03 15.40 -20.28
C MET A 319 -5.26 16.57 -19.70
N PHE A 320 -5.93 17.35 -18.86
CA PHE A 320 -5.45 18.63 -18.37
C PHE A 320 -5.32 18.57 -16.84
N PRO A 321 -4.19 18.05 -16.30
CA PRO A 321 -3.97 17.97 -14.86
C PRO A 321 -3.80 19.36 -14.26
N VAL A 322 -4.56 19.69 -13.21
CA VAL A 322 -4.62 21.04 -12.63
C VAL A 322 -4.39 21.02 -11.12
N TYR A 323 -3.73 22.05 -10.61
CA TYR A 323 -3.61 22.29 -9.17
C TYR A 323 -4.47 23.47 -8.73
N GLY A 324 -5.14 23.31 -7.59
CA GLY A 324 -6.06 24.30 -7.09
C GLY A 324 -6.63 23.99 -5.71
N MET A 325 -7.10 25.04 -5.03
CA MET A 325 -7.72 24.97 -3.71
C MET A 325 -8.73 26.11 -3.51
N THR A 326 -9.59 25.98 -2.50
CA THR A 326 -10.61 26.98 -2.19
C THR A 326 -9.99 28.34 -1.84
N GLU A 327 -8.88 28.33 -1.08
CA GLU A 327 -8.13 29.52 -0.67
C GLU A 327 -7.51 30.30 -1.83
N ALA A 328 -7.39 29.69 -3.02
CA ALA A 328 -6.92 30.33 -4.25
C ALA A 328 -8.07 30.69 -5.20
N SER A 329 -9.31 30.68 -4.72
CA SER A 329 -10.52 30.84 -5.54
C SER A 329 -10.66 29.79 -6.65
N LEU A 330 -10.12 28.59 -6.44
CA LEU A 330 -9.99 27.47 -7.38
C LEU A 330 -8.57 27.31 -7.96
N ALA A 331 -8.23 27.96 -9.08
CA ALA A 331 -7.06 27.57 -9.86
C ALA A 331 -5.75 28.20 -9.37
N ILE A 332 -4.67 27.40 -9.33
CA ILE A 332 -3.30 27.85 -9.03
C ILE A 332 -2.39 27.62 -10.23
N SER A 333 -2.34 26.42 -10.80
CA SER A 333 -1.46 26.11 -11.93
C SER A 333 -2.10 25.20 -12.96
N PHE A 334 -1.88 25.53 -14.24
CA PHE A 334 -2.40 24.84 -15.43
C PHE A 334 -1.26 24.52 -16.43
N PRO A 335 -1.29 23.36 -17.11
CA PRO A 335 -0.40 23.05 -18.23
C PRO A 335 -0.76 23.88 -19.47
N LEU A 336 0.04 23.78 -20.54
CA LEU A 336 -0.29 24.47 -21.79
C LEU A 336 -1.31 23.64 -22.58
N VAL A 337 -2.29 24.33 -23.18
CA VAL A 337 -3.28 23.69 -24.06
C VAL A 337 -2.59 22.98 -25.22
N GLY A 338 -2.87 21.69 -25.38
CA GLY A 338 -2.32 20.83 -26.44
C GLY A 338 -1.11 20.00 -26.02
N GLU A 339 -0.58 20.19 -24.81
CA GLU A 339 0.44 19.29 -24.25
C GLU A 339 -0.16 17.92 -23.93
N THR A 340 0.62 16.86 -24.11
CA THR A 340 0.30 15.54 -23.58
C THR A 340 0.60 15.47 -22.09
N LEU A 341 0.01 14.50 -21.40
CA LEU A 341 0.28 14.24 -19.99
C LEU A 341 1.79 14.09 -19.75
N ASN A 342 2.34 14.94 -18.89
CA ASN A 342 3.76 14.99 -18.56
C ASN A 342 3.95 14.54 -17.12
N GLU A 343 4.84 13.58 -16.90
CA GLU A 343 5.20 13.03 -15.60
C GLU A 343 6.68 13.25 -15.33
N VAL A 344 7.05 13.26 -14.05
CA VAL A 344 8.43 13.34 -13.60
C VAL A 344 8.67 12.27 -12.53
N THR A 345 9.74 11.50 -12.72
CA THR A 345 10.17 10.47 -11.77
C THR A 345 11.33 11.00 -10.95
N LEU A 346 11.16 11.05 -9.62
CA LEU A 346 12.12 11.62 -8.69
C LEU A 346 12.66 10.58 -7.71
N ASN A 347 13.93 10.73 -7.31
CA ASN A 347 14.54 9.88 -6.29
C ASN A 347 13.94 10.15 -4.90
N ARG A 348 13.41 9.11 -4.22
CA ARG A 348 12.76 9.20 -2.91
C ARG A 348 13.66 9.78 -1.82
N LYS A 349 14.97 9.51 -1.84
CA LYS A 349 15.93 10.03 -0.85
C LYS A 349 16.10 11.54 -0.94
N ASN A 350 15.74 12.13 -2.08
CA ASN A 350 15.82 13.56 -2.34
C ASN A 350 14.48 14.27 -2.13
N LEU A 351 13.45 13.61 -1.60
CA LEU A 351 12.11 14.17 -1.44
C LEU A 351 11.87 14.91 -0.11
N SER A 352 12.92 15.11 0.70
CA SER A 352 12.85 15.90 1.94
C SER A 352 12.99 17.38 1.66
N ILE A 353 12.36 18.20 2.51
CA ILE A 353 12.48 19.67 2.44
C ILE A 353 13.97 20.04 2.47
N ASP A 354 14.35 21.06 1.70
CA ASP A 354 15.72 21.56 1.47
C ASP A 354 16.63 20.66 0.62
N ASN A 355 16.18 19.47 0.24
CA ASN A 355 16.96 18.64 -0.67
C ASN A 355 16.75 19.06 -2.12
N LYS A 356 17.87 19.14 -2.86
CA LYS A 356 17.83 19.24 -4.32
C LYS A 356 17.25 17.95 -4.89
N ILE A 357 16.28 18.07 -5.80
CA ILE A 357 15.67 16.93 -6.48
C ILE A 357 16.71 16.22 -7.35
N LYS A 358 16.47 14.92 -7.55
CA LYS A 358 17.18 14.12 -8.54
C LYS A 358 16.15 13.43 -9.43
N ILE A 359 16.15 13.79 -10.70
CA ILE A 359 15.30 13.17 -11.72
C ILE A 359 15.93 11.83 -12.10
N GLU A 360 15.12 10.77 -12.16
CA GLU A 360 15.55 9.42 -12.52
C GLU A 360 14.81 8.96 -13.78
N ASN A 361 15.48 8.17 -14.63
CA ASN A 361 14.94 7.67 -15.91
C ASN A 361 14.46 6.21 -15.84
N PHE A 362 14.38 5.65 -14.63
CA PHE A 362 13.93 4.28 -14.37
C PHE A 362 12.81 4.29 -13.34
N GLU A 363 11.98 3.26 -13.35
CA GLU A 363 10.92 3.06 -12.37
C GLU A 363 11.30 1.91 -11.45
N GLU A 364 11.88 2.25 -10.29
CA GLU A 364 12.04 1.32 -9.18
C GLU A 364 11.24 1.83 -7.97
N PRO A 365 10.17 1.12 -7.54
CA PRO A 365 9.26 1.60 -6.51
C PRO A 365 9.94 2.04 -5.20
N ASN A 366 11.10 1.47 -4.87
CA ASN A 366 11.83 1.70 -3.60
C ASN A 366 12.70 2.93 -3.64
N LEU A 367 13.17 3.28 -4.83
CA LEU A 367 14.13 4.36 -5.03
C LEU A 367 13.48 5.57 -5.67
N THR A 368 12.34 5.39 -6.34
CA THR A 368 11.71 6.42 -7.17
C THR A 368 10.22 6.61 -6.86
N ALA A 369 9.73 7.83 -7.11
CA ALA A 369 8.32 8.17 -7.07
C ALA A 369 7.97 9.04 -8.29
N THR A 370 6.88 8.70 -8.96
CA THR A 370 6.41 9.40 -10.16
C THR A 370 5.31 10.39 -9.82
N PHE A 371 5.47 11.63 -10.25
CA PHE A 371 4.54 12.74 -10.03
C PHE A 371 4.07 13.32 -11.36
N VAL A 372 2.87 13.90 -11.39
CA VAL A 372 2.40 14.63 -12.56
C VAL A 372 2.94 16.05 -12.56
N ASN A 373 3.17 16.58 -13.75
CA ASN A 373 3.43 17.99 -13.94
C ASN A 373 2.11 18.79 -14.00
N LEU A 374 1.92 19.73 -13.06
CA LEU A 374 0.70 20.53 -12.92
C LEU A 374 0.79 21.89 -13.63
N GLY A 375 1.82 22.08 -14.47
CA GLY A 375 1.98 23.23 -15.34
C GLY A 375 2.43 24.49 -14.64
N TYR A 376 2.06 25.64 -15.21
CA TYR A 376 2.54 26.96 -14.79
C TYR A 376 1.52 27.66 -13.90
N PRO A 377 1.96 28.53 -12.97
CA PRO A 377 1.05 29.42 -12.25
C PRO A 377 0.13 30.19 -13.21
N VAL A 378 -1.17 30.22 -12.90
CA VAL A 378 -2.14 31.00 -13.68
C VAL A 378 -1.90 32.50 -13.47
N GLU A 379 -2.39 33.33 -14.40
CA GLU A 379 -2.24 34.79 -14.29
C GLU A 379 -2.77 35.32 -12.95
N ASP A 380 -2.13 36.37 -12.42
CA ASP A 380 -2.41 36.96 -11.11
C ASP A 380 -2.20 36.03 -9.89
N CYS A 381 -1.62 34.83 -10.09
CA CYS A 381 -1.18 33.93 -9.04
C CYS A 381 0.34 33.66 -9.15
N GLN A 382 1.06 33.91 -8.07
CA GLN A 382 2.47 33.61 -7.92
C GLN A 382 2.62 32.38 -7.03
N VAL A 383 3.62 31.56 -7.34
CA VAL A 383 3.98 30.36 -6.59
C VAL A 383 5.47 30.43 -6.29
N ARG A 384 5.85 30.10 -5.06
CA ARG A 384 7.24 29.87 -4.66
C ARG A 384 7.37 28.59 -3.84
N ILE A 385 8.59 28.07 -3.78
CA ILE A 385 8.95 26.92 -2.96
C ILE A 385 9.80 27.41 -1.80
N CYS A 386 9.43 27.04 -0.58
CA CYS A 386 10.12 27.52 0.62
C CYS A 386 10.57 26.39 1.54
N ASN A 387 11.62 26.64 2.30
CA ASN A 387 12.00 25.79 3.43
C ASN A 387 11.03 25.93 4.61
N ASP A 388 11.35 25.28 5.73
CA ASP A 388 10.53 25.33 6.96
C ASP A 388 10.63 26.67 7.71
N CYS A 389 11.59 27.51 7.35
CA CYS A 389 11.75 28.87 7.84
C CYS A 389 11.05 29.92 6.95
N ASP A 390 10.25 29.48 5.97
CA ASP A 390 9.57 30.32 4.97
C ASP A 390 10.52 31.08 4.01
N GLU A 391 11.77 30.62 3.86
CA GLU A 391 12.75 31.20 2.93
C GLU A 391 12.60 30.55 1.55
N ASP A 392 12.63 31.35 0.49
CA ASP A 392 12.53 30.85 -0.90
C ASP A 392 13.79 30.06 -1.28
N VAL A 393 13.60 28.80 -1.68
CA VAL A 393 14.68 27.87 -2.04
C VAL A 393 14.85 27.70 -3.55
N GLY A 394 14.01 28.35 -4.36
CA GLY A 394 14.11 28.33 -5.82
C GLY A 394 13.61 27.04 -6.50
N GLU A 395 13.98 26.87 -7.77
CA GLU A 395 13.64 25.68 -8.57
C GLU A 395 14.52 24.47 -8.20
N GLU A 396 14.06 23.27 -8.55
CA GLU A 396 14.76 21.99 -8.32
C GLU A 396 15.04 21.65 -6.85
N VAL A 397 14.39 22.32 -5.90
CA VAL A 397 14.48 22.00 -4.47
C VAL A 397 13.09 21.62 -3.96
N ILE A 398 13.01 20.62 -3.09
CA ILE A 398 11.76 20.26 -2.42
C ILE A 398 11.50 21.23 -1.28
N GLY A 399 10.28 21.75 -1.21
CA GLY A 399 9.86 22.61 -0.12
C GLY A 399 8.35 22.79 -0.03
N ASN A 400 7.97 23.62 0.92
CA ASN A 400 6.59 24.06 1.14
C ASN A 400 6.14 24.95 -0.01
N ILE A 401 4.99 24.63 -0.58
CA ILE A 401 4.38 25.45 -1.62
C ILE A 401 3.71 26.66 -0.94
N GLN A 402 4.07 27.86 -1.39
CA GLN A 402 3.44 29.09 -0.95
C GLN A 402 2.89 29.85 -2.15
N ILE A 403 1.72 30.47 -1.99
CA ILE A 403 1.06 31.21 -3.06
C ILE A 403 0.71 32.64 -2.67
N LYS A 404 0.73 33.54 -3.64
CA LYS A 404 0.35 34.94 -3.45
C LYS A 404 -0.26 35.49 -4.72
N GLY A 405 -1.35 36.22 -4.62
CA GLY A 405 -2.04 36.68 -5.82
C GLY A 405 -3.36 37.36 -5.53
N LYS A 406 -3.95 37.96 -6.57
CA LYS A 406 -5.29 38.57 -6.45
C LYS A 406 -6.37 37.51 -6.24
N ASN A 407 -6.14 36.27 -6.65
CA ASN A 407 -7.03 35.13 -6.48
C ASN A 407 -6.98 34.52 -5.07
N VAL A 408 -5.96 34.84 -4.26
CA VAL A 408 -5.78 34.28 -2.92
C VAL A 408 -6.69 35.02 -1.92
N PHE A 409 -7.41 34.26 -1.11
CA PHE A 409 -8.26 34.78 -0.04
C PHE A 409 -7.45 35.55 1.02
N LEU A 410 -8.13 36.34 1.86
CA LEU A 410 -7.46 37.12 2.90
C LEU A 410 -7.73 36.64 4.33
N LYS A 411 -8.85 35.95 4.55
CA LYS A 411 -9.23 35.47 5.88
C LYS A 411 -10.21 34.31 5.84
N TYR A 412 -10.12 33.46 6.85
CA TYR A 412 -11.20 32.53 7.16
C TYR A 412 -12.32 33.26 7.91
N PHE A 413 -13.54 32.76 7.76
CA PHE A 413 -14.73 33.26 8.44
C PHE A 413 -14.65 32.96 9.94
N ASN A 414 -14.93 33.97 10.78
CA ASN A 414 -14.92 33.90 12.25
C ASN A 414 -13.67 33.26 12.87
N ASN A 415 -12.50 33.51 12.27
CA ASN A 415 -11.22 33.00 12.73
C ASN A 415 -10.21 34.15 12.80
N GLU A 416 -10.28 34.93 13.88
CA GLU A 416 -9.39 36.08 14.12
C GLU A 416 -8.08 35.65 14.80
N ASP A 417 -8.15 34.65 15.67
CA ASP A 417 -6.98 34.06 16.33
C ASP A 417 -6.30 33.07 15.36
N ASN A 418 -5.09 33.39 14.91
CA ASN A 418 -4.19 32.56 14.06
C ASN A 418 -4.11 32.87 12.56
N MET A 419 -4.61 34.00 12.04
CA MET A 419 -4.37 34.36 10.62
C MET A 419 -2.86 34.45 10.27
N ASN A 420 -2.04 34.90 11.23
CA ASN A 420 -0.57 34.94 11.10
C ASN A 420 0.09 33.57 10.95
N ASN A 421 -0.60 32.47 11.28
CA ASN A 421 -0.04 31.12 11.09
C ASN A 421 -0.27 30.61 9.66
N TYR A 422 -1.22 31.19 8.93
CA TYR A 422 -1.54 30.80 7.55
C TYR A 422 -0.78 31.64 6.52
N PHE A 423 -0.33 32.83 6.90
CA PHE A 423 0.40 33.74 6.03
C PHE A 423 1.79 34.02 6.55
N THR A 424 2.77 34.09 5.67
CA THR A 424 4.09 34.61 5.99
C THR A 424 4.03 36.12 6.27
N LYS A 425 5.10 36.68 6.85
CA LYS A 425 5.20 38.13 7.12
C LYS A 425 5.07 38.97 5.84
N ASP A 426 5.55 38.47 4.71
CA ASP A 426 5.45 39.10 3.39
C ASP A 426 4.16 38.72 2.63
N LYS A 427 3.16 38.18 3.34
CA LYS A 427 1.78 37.91 2.88
C LYS A 427 1.65 36.84 1.81
N TRP A 428 2.47 35.78 1.87
CA TRP A 428 2.24 34.55 1.11
C TRP A 428 1.40 33.59 1.93
N PHE A 429 0.43 32.96 1.29
CA PHE A 429 -0.37 31.91 1.91
C PHE A 429 0.40 30.59 1.90
N LYS A 430 0.47 29.94 3.05
CA LYS A 430 1.05 28.60 3.23
C LYS A 430 0.00 27.55 2.88
N THR A 431 0.14 26.87 1.74
CA THR A 431 -0.87 25.91 1.28
C THR A 431 -0.94 24.65 2.16
N GLY A 432 0.19 24.31 2.80
CA GLY A 432 0.38 23.06 3.53
C GLY A 432 0.72 21.87 2.63
N ASP A 433 0.89 22.13 1.32
CA ASP A 433 1.35 21.16 0.33
C ASP A 433 2.87 21.33 0.09
N VAL A 434 3.51 20.23 -0.31
CA VAL A 434 4.95 20.12 -0.54
C VAL A 434 5.18 19.79 -2.01
N GLY A 435 6.23 20.35 -2.59
CA GLY A 435 6.55 20.14 -3.99
C GLY A 435 7.84 20.83 -4.40
N CYS A 436 8.06 20.89 -5.71
CA CYS A 436 9.15 21.62 -6.33
C CYS A 436 8.68 22.29 -7.62
N ILE A 437 9.52 23.18 -8.15
CA ILE A 437 9.35 23.74 -9.48
C ILE A 437 10.47 23.20 -10.39
N ILE A 438 10.12 22.75 -11.59
CA ILE A 438 11.05 22.28 -12.61
C ILE A 438 10.73 23.00 -13.91
N ASN A 439 11.67 23.78 -14.45
CA ASN A 439 11.46 24.59 -15.65
C ASN A 439 10.23 25.51 -15.52
N SER A 440 10.10 26.16 -14.36
CA SER A 440 8.95 27.00 -13.98
C SER A 440 7.59 26.27 -13.91
N ARG A 441 7.59 24.94 -13.90
CA ARG A 441 6.38 24.12 -13.77
C ARG A 441 6.27 23.50 -12.40
N LEU A 442 5.07 23.55 -11.82
CA LEU A 442 4.80 23.06 -10.48
C LEU A 442 4.62 21.54 -10.47
N ILE A 443 5.36 20.88 -9.58
CA ILE A 443 5.18 19.48 -9.21
C ILE A 443 4.76 19.44 -7.74
N VAL A 444 3.59 18.87 -7.45
CA VAL A 444 3.14 18.63 -6.06
C VAL A 444 3.49 17.20 -5.71
N THR A 445 4.30 17.02 -4.68
CA THR A 445 4.75 15.69 -4.24
C THR A 445 3.85 15.14 -3.13
N GLY A 446 3.30 16.00 -2.28
CA GLY A 446 2.36 15.55 -1.25
C GLY A 446 1.88 16.67 -0.34
N ARG A 447 1.24 16.29 0.76
CA ARG A 447 0.81 17.23 1.80
C ARG A 447 1.71 17.08 3.01
N LYS A 448 2.23 18.18 3.57
CA LYS A 448 3.24 18.13 4.65
C LYS A 448 2.84 17.22 5.81
N LYS A 449 1.57 17.22 6.18
CA LYS A 449 1.02 16.43 7.30
C LYS A 449 0.70 14.97 6.97
N ASP A 450 0.66 14.62 5.68
CA ASP A 450 0.30 13.28 5.22
C ASP A 450 1.53 12.49 4.74
N ILE A 451 2.70 13.13 4.60
CA ILE A 451 3.96 12.46 4.26
C ILE A 451 4.40 11.60 5.44
N ILE A 452 4.70 10.34 5.17
CA ILE A 452 5.11 9.33 6.14
C ILE A 452 6.65 9.23 6.11
N PHE A 453 7.29 9.40 7.27
CA PHE A 453 8.75 9.43 7.35
C PHE A 453 9.28 8.13 7.95
N VAL A 454 9.87 7.25 7.13
CA VAL A 454 10.42 5.96 7.61
C VAL A 454 11.83 5.74 7.06
N ASN A 455 12.76 5.35 7.92
CA ASN A 455 14.16 5.05 7.59
C ASN A 455 14.86 6.17 6.80
N GLY A 456 14.58 7.44 7.15
CA GLY A 456 15.15 8.61 6.47
C GLY A 456 14.64 8.86 5.05
N SER A 457 13.56 8.18 4.63
CA SER A 457 12.93 8.33 3.32
C SER A 457 11.46 8.75 3.45
N ASN A 458 10.98 9.51 2.46
CA ASN A 458 9.62 10.01 2.42
C ASN A 458 8.72 9.06 1.64
N PHE A 459 7.71 8.54 2.32
CA PHE A 459 6.68 7.67 1.75
C PHE A 459 5.36 8.41 1.66
N TYR A 460 4.72 8.31 0.50
CA TYR A 460 3.41 8.90 0.27
C TYR A 460 2.35 7.83 0.48
N PRO A 461 1.27 8.12 1.24
CA PRO A 461 0.21 7.15 1.50
C PRO A 461 -0.31 6.45 0.23
N GLN A 462 -0.40 7.17 -0.89
CA GLN A 462 -0.87 6.66 -2.17
C GLN A 462 0.02 5.55 -2.74
N ASP A 463 1.33 5.62 -2.51
CA ASP A 463 2.26 4.58 -2.94
C ASP A 463 2.05 3.30 -2.13
N LEU A 464 1.91 3.45 -0.80
CA LEU A 464 1.66 2.34 0.12
C LEU A 464 0.33 1.65 -0.20
N GLU A 465 -0.70 2.43 -0.49
CA GLU A 465 -2.02 1.95 -0.88
C GLU A 465 -1.99 1.21 -2.21
N ARG A 466 -1.25 1.72 -3.21
CA ARG A 466 -1.13 1.06 -4.52
C ARG A 466 -0.49 -0.31 -4.38
N ILE A 467 0.60 -0.42 -3.61
CA ILE A 467 1.27 -1.70 -3.40
C ILE A 467 0.38 -2.63 -2.57
N ALA A 468 -0.25 -2.13 -1.49
CA ALA A 468 -1.19 -2.93 -0.71
C ALA A 468 -2.36 -3.45 -1.57
N ALA A 469 -2.85 -2.65 -2.51
CA ALA A 469 -3.89 -3.03 -3.46
C ALA A 469 -3.43 -4.16 -4.38
N LYS A 470 -2.22 -4.01 -4.97
CA LYS A 470 -1.60 -5.03 -5.82
C LYS A 470 -1.41 -6.36 -5.09
N GLN A 471 -1.01 -6.33 -3.82
CA GLN A 471 -0.71 -7.53 -3.03
C GLN A 471 -1.96 -8.23 -2.48
N SER A 472 -2.98 -7.45 -2.13
CA SER A 472 -4.23 -7.98 -1.59
C SER A 472 -5.23 -8.41 -2.66
N GLY A 473 -5.15 -7.84 -3.86
CA GLY A 473 -6.23 -7.91 -4.85
C GLY A 473 -7.43 -7.01 -4.50
N ILE A 474 -7.35 -6.25 -3.40
CA ILE A 474 -8.37 -5.28 -3.01
C ILE A 474 -8.11 -3.98 -3.76
N LYS A 475 -9.17 -3.31 -4.22
CA LYS A 475 -9.00 -2.06 -4.95
C LYS A 475 -8.44 -0.95 -4.04
N GLN A 476 -7.51 -0.15 -4.56
CA GLN A 476 -6.76 0.88 -3.81
C GLN A 476 -7.63 1.86 -3.02
N GLU A 477 -8.80 2.26 -3.52
CA GLU A 477 -9.75 3.17 -2.89
C GLU A 477 -10.40 2.62 -1.62
N PHE A 478 -10.25 1.32 -1.38
CA PHE A 478 -10.64 0.65 -0.15
C PHE A 478 -9.48 0.53 0.83
N ILE A 479 -8.30 1.05 0.52
CA ILE A 479 -7.13 0.98 1.36
C ILE A 479 -6.70 2.40 1.73
N ILE A 480 -6.44 2.64 3.01
CA ILE A 480 -5.98 3.91 3.55
C ILE A 480 -4.72 3.71 4.36
N ALA A 481 -3.61 4.28 3.89
CA ALA A 481 -2.38 4.39 4.65
C ALA A 481 -2.33 5.68 5.47
N THR A 482 -1.78 5.58 6.67
CA THR A 482 -1.41 6.69 7.54
C THR A 482 -0.19 6.31 8.37
N SER A 483 0.54 7.29 8.87
CA SER A 483 1.47 7.08 9.99
C SER A 483 0.85 7.55 11.30
N ILE A 484 1.38 7.00 12.39
CA ILE A 484 1.27 7.52 13.74
C ILE A 484 2.68 7.69 14.31
N PHE A 485 2.93 8.79 15.00
CA PHE A 485 4.23 8.98 15.64
C PHE A 485 4.29 8.16 16.93
N ASN A 486 5.29 7.28 17.04
CA ASN A 486 5.56 6.53 18.26
C ASN A 486 6.61 7.28 19.09
N GLU A 487 6.20 7.86 20.22
CA GLU A 487 7.08 8.66 21.09
C GLU A 487 8.22 7.84 21.70
N LEU A 488 8.03 6.55 21.94
CA LEU A 488 9.06 5.68 22.51
C LEU A 488 10.14 5.35 21.49
N LEU A 489 9.73 5.05 20.27
CA LEU A 489 10.64 4.68 19.17
C LEU A 489 11.16 5.89 18.39
N GLN A 490 10.64 7.09 18.68
CA GLN A 490 10.95 8.34 17.97
C GLN A 490 10.84 8.20 16.43
N LYS A 491 9.88 7.41 15.96
CA LYS A 491 9.65 7.14 14.54
C LYS A 491 8.17 7.01 14.23
N ASP A 492 7.82 7.25 12.97
CA ASP A 492 6.48 6.95 12.45
C ASP A 492 6.28 5.45 12.29
N GLU A 493 5.18 4.93 12.83
CA GLU A 493 4.69 3.58 12.56
C GLU A 493 3.58 3.64 11.50
N ILE A 494 3.63 2.73 10.52
CA ILE A 494 2.68 2.70 9.41
C ILE A 494 1.47 1.85 9.76
N ILE A 495 0.29 2.40 9.55
CA ILE A 495 -1.00 1.73 9.71
C ILE A 495 -1.74 1.71 8.37
N LEU A 496 -2.32 0.57 8.04
CA LEU A 496 -3.28 0.43 6.94
C LEU A 496 -4.69 0.17 7.47
N PHE A 497 -5.68 0.86 6.90
CA PHE A 497 -7.09 0.55 7.08
C PHE A 497 -7.66 0.05 5.78
N ILE A 498 -8.47 -1.02 5.82
CA ILE A 498 -9.05 -1.63 4.62
C ILE A 498 -10.56 -1.74 4.77
N ALA A 499 -11.30 -1.02 3.92
CA ALA A 499 -12.74 -1.20 3.78
C ALA A 499 -13.03 -2.54 3.10
N SER A 500 -13.50 -3.51 3.87
CA SER A 500 -13.63 -4.89 3.42
C SER A 500 -14.84 -5.58 4.03
N SER A 501 -15.52 -6.38 3.22
CA SER A 501 -16.58 -7.31 3.65
C SER A 501 -16.11 -8.77 3.62
N LEU A 502 -14.79 -9.01 3.47
CA LEU A 502 -14.20 -10.35 3.50
C LEU A 502 -14.45 -11.02 4.85
N SER A 503 -14.50 -12.35 4.83
CA SER A 503 -14.50 -13.12 6.07
C SER A 503 -13.21 -12.90 6.86
N LYS A 504 -13.26 -13.14 8.16
CA LYS A 504 -12.10 -13.00 9.06
C LYS A 504 -10.89 -13.80 8.57
N GLU A 505 -11.12 -15.03 8.09
CA GLU A 505 -10.08 -15.91 7.56
C GLU A 505 -9.42 -15.34 6.30
N GLU A 506 -10.22 -14.93 5.32
CA GLU A 506 -9.74 -14.33 4.07
C GLU A 506 -8.98 -13.04 4.33
N PHE A 507 -9.48 -12.21 5.25
CA PHE A 507 -8.83 -10.96 5.61
C PHE A 507 -7.48 -11.21 6.28
N CYS A 508 -7.35 -12.23 7.14
CA CYS A 508 -6.05 -12.60 7.71
C CYS A 508 -5.04 -13.02 6.63
N LYS A 509 -5.47 -13.76 5.60
CA LYS A 509 -4.64 -14.08 4.43
C LYS A 509 -4.20 -12.80 3.69
N VAL A 510 -5.10 -11.82 3.57
CA VAL A 510 -4.78 -10.50 3.00
C VAL A 510 -3.75 -9.76 3.84
N ILE A 511 -3.88 -9.72 5.17
CA ILE A 511 -2.90 -9.09 6.08
C ILE A 511 -1.50 -9.67 5.83
N LYS A 512 -1.37 -11.01 5.78
CA LYS A 512 -0.09 -11.69 5.54
C LYS A 512 0.50 -11.31 4.17
N LYS A 513 -0.31 -11.33 3.10
CA LYS A 513 0.11 -10.94 1.74
C LYS A 513 0.59 -9.49 1.69
N ILE A 514 -0.17 -8.57 2.27
CA ILE A 514 0.20 -7.15 2.30
C ILE A 514 1.49 -6.94 3.08
N LYS A 515 1.61 -7.49 4.31
CA LYS A 515 2.84 -7.34 5.12
C LYS A 515 4.06 -7.89 4.37
N LYS A 516 3.97 -9.10 3.80
CA LYS A 516 5.05 -9.71 3.00
C LYS A 516 5.38 -8.88 1.76
N GLY A 517 4.36 -8.40 1.06
CA GLY A 517 4.53 -7.60 -0.15
C GLY A 517 5.10 -6.22 0.12
N MET A 518 4.72 -5.56 1.22
CA MET A 518 5.31 -4.29 1.67
C MET A 518 6.79 -4.47 2.02
N LEU A 519 7.12 -5.51 2.77
CA LEU A 519 8.51 -5.79 3.12
C LEU A 519 9.33 -6.14 1.88
N LYS A 520 8.81 -6.98 0.98
CA LYS A 520 9.50 -7.41 -0.24
C LYS A 520 9.65 -6.29 -1.27
N GLU A 521 8.57 -5.56 -1.53
CA GLU A 521 8.61 -4.47 -2.51
C GLU A 521 9.41 -3.34 -1.92
N ILE A 522 8.96 -2.67 -0.84
CA ILE A 522 9.52 -1.40 -0.37
C ILE A 522 10.39 -1.46 0.89
N GLY A 523 10.59 -2.64 1.49
CA GLY A 523 11.40 -2.79 2.70
C GLY A 523 10.77 -2.16 3.96
N LEU A 524 9.44 -1.99 3.97
CA LEU A 524 8.73 -1.38 5.11
C LEU A 524 7.90 -2.40 5.87
N GLU A 525 7.96 -2.31 7.20
CA GLU A 525 7.08 -3.04 8.10
C GLU A 525 5.81 -2.24 8.42
N LEU A 526 4.68 -2.93 8.40
CA LEU A 526 3.40 -2.37 8.84
C LEU A 526 3.15 -2.75 10.28
N LYS A 527 2.84 -1.75 11.12
CA LYS A 527 2.43 -1.98 12.51
C LYS A 527 1.17 -2.84 12.55
N VAL A 528 0.14 -2.39 11.85
CA VAL A 528 -1.15 -3.08 11.83
C VAL A 528 -1.94 -2.80 10.55
N VAL A 529 -2.77 -3.78 10.17
CA VAL A 529 -3.72 -3.70 9.06
C VAL A 529 -5.11 -3.95 9.64
N ILE A 530 -5.98 -2.95 9.58
CA ILE A 530 -7.25 -2.93 10.30
C ILE A 530 -8.42 -3.01 9.29
N PRO A 531 -9.32 -4.00 9.41
CA PRO A 531 -10.55 -4.02 8.64
C PRO A 531 -11.51 -2.94 9.17
N ILE A 532 -12.11 -2.19 8.27
CA ILE A 532 -13.16 -1.21 8.56
C ILE A 532 -14.37 -1.45 7.66
N SER A 533 -15.54 -1.01 8.08
CA SER A 533 -16.76 -1.13 7.27
C SER A 533 -16.79 -0.16 6.09
N ASN A 534 -16.30 1.06 6.28
CA ASN A 534 -16.22 2.09 5.25
C ASN A 534 -15.10 3.09 5.51
N ILE A 535 -14.52 3.63 4.42
CA ILE A 535 -13.54 4.72 4.53
C ILE A 535 -14.28 6.04 4.77
N PRO A 536 -13.95 6.80 5.83
CA PRO A 536 -14.48 8.14 6.00
C PRO A 536 -13.95 9.03 4.88
N LYS A 537 -14.87 9.59 4.08
CA LYS A 537 -14.56 10.51 2.99
C LYS A 537 -15.20 11.86 3.26
N THR A 538 -14.56 12.92 2.76
CA THR A 538 -15.19 14.23 2.61
C THR A 538 -16.31 14.14 1.57
N ASN A 539 -17.23 15.11 1.57
CA ASN A 539 -18.28 15.21 0.55
C ASN A 539 -17.72 15.40 -0.89
N SER A 540 -16.44 15.77 -1.03
CA SER A 540 -15.72 15.79 -2.32
C SER A 540 -15.07 14.44 -2.70
N GLY A 541 -15.31 13.37 -1.92
CA GLY A 541 -14.74 12.04 -2.14
C GLY A 541 -13.35 11.80 -1.52
N LYS A 542 -12.67 12.84 -1.01
CA LYS A 542 -11.31 12.71 -0.45
C LYS A 542 -11.30 11.91 0.87
N PRO A 543 -10.41 10.92 1.05
CA PRO A 543 -10.28 10.20 2.32
C PRO A 543 -9.88 11.09 3.51
N GLN A 544 -10.44 10.84 4.70
CA GLN A 544 -10.12 11.54 5.94
C GLN A 544 -9.13 10.73 6.79
N ARG A 545 -7.85 10.70 6.37
CA ARG A 545 -6.76 9.94 7.04
C ARG A 545 -6.61 10.29 8.52
N PHE A 546 -6.58 11.58 8.82
CA PHE A 546 -6.47 12.10 10.19
C PHE A 546 -7.60 11.59 11.11
N LYS A 547 -8.81 11.39 10.58
CA LYS A 547 -9.93 10.85 11.37
C LYS A 547 -9.66 9.40 11.77
N LEU A 548 -9.13 8.58 10.86
CA LEU A 548 -8.75 7.19 11.13
C LEU A 548 -7.57 7.11 12.11
N ALA A 549 -6.53 7.92 11.91
CA ALA A 549 -5.40 8.01 12.84
C ALA A 549 -5.86 8.41 14.26
N LYS A 550 -6.76 9.39 14.37
CA LYS A 550 -7.33 9.80 15.67
C LYS A 550 -8.15 8.69 16.32
N LYS A 551 -8.99 7.98 15.55
CA LYS A 551 -9.74 6.82 16.06
C LYS A 551 -8.81 5.72 16.58
N TYR A 552 -7.72 5.46 15.88
CA TYR A 552 -6.69 4.53 16.33
C TYR A 552 -6.04 4.98 17.64
N LEU A 553 -5.60 6.25 17.73
CA LEU A 553 -5.01 6.80 18.96
C LEU A 553 -6.00 6.79 20.15
N ASN A 554 -7.29 6.92 19.86
CA ASN A 554 -8.37 6.82 20.84
C ASN A 554 -8.73 5.38 21.24
N LYS A 555 -8.04 4.36 20.70
CA LYS A 555 -8.28 2.94 20.96
C LYS A 555 -9.62 2.39 20.44
N ASP A 556 -10.26 3.09 19.49
CA ASP A 556 -11.55 2.68 18.92
C ASP A 556 -11.48 1.34 18.16
N PHE A 557 -10.27 0.88 17.80
CA PHE A 557 -10.05 -0.35 17.03
C PHE A 557 -9.41 -1.48 17.85
N ASP A 558 -9.13 -1.29 19.14
CA ASP A 558 -8.36 -2.26 19.96
C ASP A 558 -9.01 -3.65 19.99
N SER A 559 -10.34 -3.71 20.10
CA SER A 559 -11.08 -4.98 20.08
C SER A 559 -10.90 -5.74 18.76
N ILE A 560 -10.94 -5.04 17.63
CA ILE A 560 -10.74 -5.61 16.29
C ILE A 560 -9.28 -6.06 16.14
N ILE A 561 -8.32 -5.23 16.59
CA ILE A 561 -6.90 -5.57 16.50
C ILE A 561 -6.59 -6.83 17.31
N GLN A 562 -7.09 -6.91 18.54
CA GLN A 562 -6.96 -8.08 19.41
C GLN A 562 -7.62 -9.31 18.77
N GLU A 563 -8.87 -9.17 18.31
CA GLU A 563 -9.63 -10.25 17.71
C GLU A 563 -8.92 -10.88 16.49
N TYR A 564 -8.33 -10.06 15.62
CA TYR A 564 -7.61 -10.52 14.44
C TYR A 564 -6.20 -11.01 14.79
N GLY A 565 -5.54 -10.40 15.78
CA GLY A 565 -4.27 -10.86 16.32
C GLY A 565 -4.37 -12.27 16.90
N GLU A 566 -5.35 -12.50 17.78
CA GLU A 566 -5.63 -13.83 18.37
C GLU A 566 -5.94 -14.87 17.30
N TYR A 567 -6.67 -14.51 16.24
CA TYR A 567 -6.99 -15.43 15.16
C TYR A 567 -5.78 -15.76 14.27
N ILE A 568 -4.90 -14.79 14.01
CA ILE A 568 -3.64 -15.03 13.30
C ILE A 568 -2.77 -15.97 14.14
N LEU A 569 -2.61 -15.68 15.44
CA LEU A 569 -1.85 -16.52 16.37
C LEU A 569 -2.45 -17.93 16.51
N PHE A 570 -3.77 -18.06 16.60
CA PHE A 570 -4.44 -19.36 16.74
C PHE A 570 -4.31 -20.23 15.48
N ASN A 571 -4.39 -19.63 14.29
CA ASN A 571 -4.20 -20.37 13.03
C ASN A 571 -2.73 -20.62 12.73
N GLU A 572 -1.82 -19.74 13.14
CA GLU A 572 -0.38 -20.03 13.14
C GLU A 572 -0.04 -21.15 14.13
N ASN A 573 -0.75 -21.23 15.26
CA ASN A 573 -0.66 -22.33 16.21
C ASN A 573 -1.40 -23.62 15.77
N SER A 574 -2.25 -23.54 14.75
CA SER A 574 -2.88 -24.72 14.10
C SER A 574 -2.07 -25.21 12.90
N GLU A 575 -1.18 -24.36 12.36
CA GLU A 575 -0.06 -24.70 11.47
C GLU A 575 1.29 -24.75 12.23
N CYS A 576 1.28 -24.91 13.57
CA CYS A 576 2.49 -24.91 14.37
C CYS A 576 3.31 -26.19 14.14
N VAL A 577 4.33 -26.06 13.30
CA VAL A 577 5.62 -26.64 13.60
C VAL A 577 6.17 -25.89 14.81
N GLU A 578 6.42 -26.58 15.93
CA GLU A 578 7.13 -26.01 17.08
C GLU A 578 8.47 -25.43 16.60
N VAL A 579 8.66 -24.12 16.75
CA VAL A 579 9.97 -23.50 16.54
C VAL A 579 10.83 -23.84 17.75
N ILE A 580 11.69 -24.85 17.59
CA ILE A 580 12.72 -25.18 18.56
C ILE A 580 13.86 -24.17 18.35
N TYR A 581 14.09 -23.29 19.34
CA TYR A 581 15.27 -22.41 19.34
C TYR A 581 16.53 -23.21 19.63
N SER A 582 17.65 -22.90 18.96
CA SER A 582 18.95 -23.42 19.37
C SER A 582 19.32 -22.89 20.76
N GLU A 583 20.21 -23.58 21.47
CA GLU A 583 20.64 -23.14 22.80
C GLU A 583 21.32 -21.75 22.73
N THR A 584 22.11 -21.50 21.68
CA THR A 584 22.73 -20.19 21.39
C THR A 584 21.67 -19.13 21.07
N GLU A 585 20.67 -19.44 20.25
CA GLU A 585 19.56 -18.54 19.92
C GLU A 585 18.76 -18.15 21.17
N LYS A 586 18.46 -19.12 22.04
CA LYS A 586 17.75 -18.89 23.29
C LYS A 586 18.56 -18.03 24.27
N GLN A 587 19.86 -18.30 24.40
CA GLN A 587 20.74 -17.53 25.28
C GLN A 587 20.90 -16.07 24.81
N ILE A 588 21.06 -15.84 23.51
CA ILE A 588 21.10 -14.47 22.97
C ILE A 588 19.73 -13.80 23.15
N LEU A 589 18.63 -14.51 22.88
CA LEU A 589 17.28 -13.99 23.02
C LEU A 589 17.00 -13.55 24.47
N ASP A 590 17.34 -14.37 25.46
CA ASP A 590 17.17 -14.05 26.88
C ASP A 590 17.97 -12.80 27.28
N ILE A 591 19.21 -12.67 26.79
CA ILE A 591 20.05 -11.47 27.01
C ILE A 591 19.44 -10.23 26.36
N CYS A 592 18.90 -10.39 25.15
CA CYS A 592 18.29 -9.30 24.41
C CYS A 592 16.99 -8.84 25.09
N ILE A 593 16.13 -9.75 25.54
CA ILE A 593 14.91 -9.45 26.30
C ILE A 593 15.27 -8.70 27.59
N GLU A 594 16.28 -9.18 28.34
CA GLU A 594 16.69 -8.55 29.59
C GLU A 594 17.20 -7.10 29.41
N ILE A 595 17.97 -6.83 28.35
CA ILE A 595 18.63 -5.54 28.15
C ILE A 595 17.76 -4.55 27.35
N LEU A 596 17.00 -5.05 26.38
CA LEU A 596 16.13 -4.22 25.54
C LEU A 596 14.79 -3.93 26.23
N GLY A 597 14.31 -4.81 27.10
CA GLY A 597 13.11 -4.64 27.92
C GLY A 597 11.80 -4.96 27.21
N ASP A 598 11.85 -5.73 26.12
CA ASP A 598 10.71 -6.10 25.29
C ASP A 598 10.64 -7.64 25.13
N THR A 599 9.45 -8.21 25.37
CA THR A 599 9.22 -9.66 25.34
C THR A 599 8.82 -10.18 23.94
N ASP A 600 8.64 -9.29 22.95
CA ASP A 600 8.16 -9.62 21.60
C ASP A 600 9.30 -9.63 20.54
N ILE A 601 10.55 -9.77 20.99
CA ILE A 601 11.73 -9.85 20.12
C ILE A 601 11.81 -11.25 19.48
N GLY A 602 11.69 -11.33 18.16
CA GLY A 602 11.88 -12.56 17.38
C GLY A 602 13.32 -12.73 16.86
N LEU A 603 13.68 -13.96 16.49
CA LEU A 603 15.05 -14.33 16.10
C LEU A 603 15.62 -13.55 14.90
N ASN A 604 14.75 -13.08 14.01
CA ASN A 604 15.14 -12.34 12.80
C ASN A 604 15.08 -10.82 12.97
N ASN A 605 14.67 -10.32 14.15
CA ASN A 605 14.61 -8.89 14.38
C ASN A 605 16.02 -8.30 14.48
N ASN A 606 16.22 -7.17 13.82
CA ASN A 606 17.48 -6.43 13.88
C ASN A 606 17.60 -5.74 15.25
N LEU A 607 18.58 -6.15 16.05
CA LEU A 607 18.85 -5.66 17.41
C LEU A 607 19.09 -4.15 17.47
N ILE A 608 19.58 -3.54 16.40
CA ILE A 608 19.79 -2.09 16.29
C ILE A 608 18.46 -1.37 16.08
N GLU A 609 17.60 -1.92 15.21
CA GLU A 609 16.28 -1.36 14.88
C GLU A 609 15.25 -1.56 16.00
N TYR A 610 15.48 -2.56 16.85
CA TYR A 610 14.66 -2.90 18.02
C TYR A 610 15.09 -2.18 19.32
N GLY A 611 15.78 -1.05 19.20
CA GLY A 611 16.13 -0.18 20.34
C GLY A 611 17.54 -0.38 20.90
N GLY A 612 18.41 -1.12 20.20
CA GLY A 612 19.83 -1.24 20.52
C GLY A 612 20.60 0.05 20.20
N ASN A 613 20.62 1.00 21.13
CA ASN A 613 21.58 2.10 21.06
C ASN A 613 23.00 1.63 21.44
N SER A 614 24.03 2.44 21.16
CA SER A 614 25.43 2.06 21.40
C SER A 614 25.70 1.61 22.83
N ILE A 615 24.96 2.12 23.83
CA ILE A 615 25.08 1.72 25.23
C ILE A 615 24.51 0.30 25.44
N LYS A 616 23.29 0.04 24.95
CA LYS A 616 22.64 -1.27 25.08
C LYS A 616 23.36 -2.36 24.28
N LEU A 617 23.84 -2.06 23.07
CA LEU A 617 24.63 -3.02 22.29
C LEU A 617 25.97 -3.35 22.97
N THR A 618 26.58 -2.40 23.67
CA THR A 618 27.78 -2.65 24.49
C THR A 618 27.46 -3.52 25.71
N GLN A 619 26.27 -3.36 26.31
CA GLN A 619 25.81 -4.22 27.41
C GLN A 619 25.51 -5.65 26.92
N ILE A 620 24.86 -5.80 25.76
CA ILE A 620 24.61 -7.11 25.11
C ILE A 620 25.95 -7.78 24.79
N HIS A 621 26.89 -7.05 24.17
CA HIS A 621 28.25 -7.53 23.91
C HIS A 621 28.94 -7.98 25.21
N SER A 622 28.92 -7.16 26.26
CA SER A 622 29.56 -7.50 27.53
C SER A 622 29.00 -8.77 28.19
N LYS A 623 27.70 -9.08 28.00
CA LYS A 623 27.12 -10.34 28.47
C LYS A 623 27.48 -11.52 27.57
N LEU A 624 27.41 -11.34 26.25
CA LEU A 624 27.79 -12.38 25.29
C LEU A 624 29.28 -12.74 25.38
N GLU A 625 30.16 -11.77 25.61
CA GLU A 625 31.61 -11.99 25.80
C GLU A 625 31.91 -12.85 27.04
N LYS A 626 31.06 -12.79 28.08
CA LYS A 626 31.21 -13.65 29.26
C LYS A 626 30.83 -15.10 28.97
N ILE A 627 29.88 -15.32 28.06
CA ILE A 627 29.38 -16.66 27.70
C ILE A 627 30.25 -17.26 26.58
N TYR A 628 30.73 -16.44 25.65
CA TYR A 628 31.54 -16.82 24.49
C TYR A 628 32.84 -15.98 24.41
N PRO A 629 33.82 -16.22 25.31
CA PRO A 629 35.03 -15.40 25.38
C PRO A 629 35.85 -15.45 24.09
N ASN A 630 36.30 -14.28 23.61
CA ASN A 630 37.08 -14.10 22.38
C ASN A 630 36.42 -14.58 21.07
N LYS A 631 35.11 -14.88 21.08
CA LYS A 631 34.39 -15.33 19.87
C LYS A 631 33.55 -14.23 19.20
N ILE A 632 33.25 -13.16 19.93
CA ILE A 632 32.33 -12.11 19.47
C ILE A 632 32.97 -10.75 19.73
N THR A 633 33.23 -9.97 18.69
CA THR A 633 33.57 -8.56 18.85
C THR A 633 32.30 -7.70 18.79
N ILE A 634 32.36 -6.48 19.33
CA ILE A 634 31.24 -5.54 19.19
C ILE A 634 30.92 -5.25 17.72
N GLY A 635 31.92 -5.28 16.83
CA GLY A 635 31.74 -5.16 15.38
C GLY A 635 30.95 -6.32 14.76
N ASN A 636 30.98 -7.52 15.37
CA ASN A 636 30.18 -8.65 14.92
C ASN A 636 28.70 -8.44 15.21
N ILE A 637 28.31 -7.74 16.27
CA ILE A 637 26.90 -7.40 16.52
C ILE A 637 26.37 -6.45 15.45
N PHE A 638 27.21 -5.55 14.90
CA PHE A 638 26.83 -4.72 13.75
C PHE A 638 26.79 -5.50 12.43
N SER A 639 27.67 -6.48 12.27
CA SER A 639 27.79 -7.30 11.04
C SER A 639 26.72 -8.39 10.96
N TYR A 640 26.24 -8.87 12.11
CA TYR A 640 25.22 -9.90 12.26
C TYR A 640 24.10 -9.36 13.18
N PRO A 641 23.29 -8.42 12.68
CA PRO A 641 22.44 -7.60 13.53
C PRO A 641 21.19 -8.32 14.04
N THR A 642 20.96 -9.59 13.71
CA THR A 642 19.80 -10.37 14.19
C THR A 642 20.26 -11.49 15.11
N ILE A 643 19.39 -11.92 16.04
CA ILE A 643 19.69 -13.01 16.98
C ILE A 643 20.08 -14.29 16.22
N LYS A 644 19.34 -14.63 15.16
CA LYS A 644 19.62 -15.79 14.31
C LYS A 644 21.01 -15.73 13.67
N LYS A 645 21.37 -14.59 13.06
CA LYS A 645 22.66 -14.44 12.38
C LYS A 645 23.83 -14.39 13.37
N LEU A 646 23.61 -13.80 14.54
CA LEU A 646 24.61 -13.75 15.59
C LEU A 646 24.83 -15.13 16.22
N ALA A 647 23.76 -15.91 16.41
CA ALA A 647 23.83 -17.31 16.82
C ALA A 647 24.58 -18.14 15.78
N GLU A 648 24.19 -18.03 14.50
CA GLU A 648 24.87 -18.71 13.38
C GLU A 648 26.37 -18.38 13.32
N PHE A 649 26.76 -17.12 13.58
CA PHE A 649 28.17 -16.72 13.61
C PHE A 649 28.94 -17.33 14.78
N ILE A 650 28.35 -17.34 15.98
CA ILE A 650 28.95 -17.96 17.17
C ILE A 650 29.07 -19.48 16.97
N ASP A 651 28.03 -20.09 16.45
CA ASP A 651 27.97 -21.53 16.18
C ASP A 651 28.92 -21.93 15.06
N GLN A 652 29.14 -21.07 14.05
CA GLN A 652 30.16 -21.27 13.02
C GLN A 652 31.58 -21.20 13.57
N GLN A 653 31.87 -20.33 14.55
CA GLN A 653 33.17 -20.31 15.23
C GLN A 653 33.36 -21.48 16.21
N ASN A 654 32.28 -22.14 16.62
CA ASN A 654 32.32 -23.37 17.41
C ASN A 654 32.55 -24.64 16.58
N LYS A 655 32.42 -24.56 15.25
CA LYS A 655 32.72 -25.67 14.34
C LYS A 655 34.22 -25.72 14.06
N GLU A 656 34.96 -26.53 14.83
CA GLU A 656 36.24 -27.04 14.36
C GLU A 656 36.02 -27.86 13.07
N LEU A 657 36.96 -27.69 12.13
CA LEU A 657 36.93 -28.09 10.73
C LEU A 657 36.47 -29.55 10.50
N ILE A 658 35.38 -29.72 9.73
CA ILE A 658 35.10 -30.94 8.96
C ILE A 658 35.22 -30.55 7.48
N GLU A 659 36.26 -31.03 6.82
CA GLU A 659 36.53 -30.83 5.39
C GLU A 659 35.43 -31.51 4.54
N THR A 660 34.92 -30.82 3.53
CA THR A 660 33.92 -31.33 2.57
C THR A 660 34.50 -31.33 1.15
N ILE A 661 34.27 -32.43 0.40
CA ILE A 661 34.93 -32.78 -0.87
C ILE A 661 33.94 -32.72 -2.06
N GLN A 662 34.43 -32.28 -3.23
CA GLN A 662 33.69 -32.03 -4.47
C GLN A 662 33.27 -33.29 -5.28
N LYS A 663 32.21 -33.11 -6.09
CA LYS A 663 31.56 -34.07 -6.99
C LYS A 663 32.41 -34.63 -8.14
N PRO A 664 32.13 -35.86 -8.64
CA PRO A 664 32.53 -36.32 -9.97
C PRO A 664 31.72 -35.60 -11.07
N ILE A 665 32.38 -35.30 -12.19
CA ILE A 665 31.98 -34.31 -13.20
C ILE A 665 30.97 -34.79 -14.26
N ASP A 666 30.70 -36.09 -14.39
CA ASP A 666 29.88 -36.57 -15.52
C ASP A 666 28.51 -37.07 -15.06
N LEU A 667 27.51 -36.17 -15.10
CA LEU A 667 26.08 -36.44 -15.37
C LEU A 667 25.25 -35.15 -15.24
N VAL A 668 25.73 -34.05 -15.82
CA VAL A 668 24.95 -32.82 -15.99
C VAL A 668 24.18 -32.93 -17.29
N ASN A 669 22.90 -33.32 -17.21
CA ASN A 669 21.80 -32.83 -18.06
C ASN A 669 20.57 -33.72 -17.91
N ARG A 670 19.61 -33.33 -17.05
CA ARG A 670 18.15 -33.43 -17.30
C ARG A 670 17.35 -32.94 -16.08
N THR A 671 16.30 -32.18 -16.39
CA THR A 671 15.40 -31.49 -15.46
C THR A 671 14.63 -32.48 -14.59
N ILE A 672 14.73 -32.36 -13.26
CA ILE A 672 13.98 -33.18 -12.29
C ILE A 672 12.65 -32.47 -11.97
N ARG A 673 11.54 -33.21 -12.06
CA ARG A 673 10.24 -32.84 -11.48
C ARG A 673 10.20 -33.32 -10.03
N GLU A 674 9.85 -32.43 -9.12
CA GLU A 674 9.76 -32.70 -7.68
C GLU A 674 8.45 -33.43 -7.33
N GLU A 675 8.53 -34.73 -7.06
CA GLU A 675 7.62 -35.44 -6.14
C GLU A 675 8.43 -36.50 -5.38
N SER A 676 8.59 -36.34 -4.07
CA SER A 676 9.31 -37.28 -3.18
C SER A 676 8.38 -38.40 -2.67
N ARG A 677 8.62 -39.65 -3.08
CA ARG A 677 8.03 -40.87 -2.46
C ARG A 677 9.16 -41.91 -2.24
N TYR A 678 9.22 -42.62 -1.12
CA TYR A 678 10.26 -43.65 -0.91
C TYR A 678 9.78 -45.02 -1.38
N ASP A 679 10.64 -45.79 -2.05
CA ASP A 679 10.35 -47.18 -2.46
C ASP A 679 11.31 -48.15 -1.76
N LYS A 680 10.77 -49.23 -1.17
CA LYS A 680 11.56 -50.37 -0.66
C LYS A 680 12.00 -51.22 -1.84
N ILE A 681 13.31 -51.37 -2.05
CA ILE A 681 13.84 -51.96 -3.29
C ILE A 681 14.11 -53.47 -3.17
N ARG A 682 14.68 -53.95 -2.05
CA ARG A 682 15.01 -55.37 -1.88
C ARG A 682 15.11 -55.77 -0.40
N SER A 683 14.77 -57.03 -0.09
CA SER A 683 15.02 -57.69 1.20
C SER A 683 15.40 -59.15 0.92
N PHE A 684 16.46 -59.64 1.56
CA PHE A 684 16.87 -61.04 1.45
C PHE A 684 17.37 -61.56 2.80
N ILE A 685 17.08 -62.83 3.09
CA ILE A 685 17.44 -63.53 4.31
C ILE A 685 18.65 -64.41 4.03
N VAL A 686 19.70 -64.24 4.81
CA VAL A 686 20.99 -64.90 4.63
C VAL A 686 21.16 -65.97 5.72
N ASP A 687 20.52 -67.13 5.54
CA ASP A 687 20.58 -68.23 6.51
C ASP A 687 21.84 -69.12 6.31
N GLU A 688 22.17 -69.47 5.06
CA GLU A 688 23.28 -70.41 4.78
C GLU A 688 24.68 -69.79 4.95
N ARG A 689 24.81 -68.46 4.85
CA ARG A 689 26.09 -67.75 4.93
C ARG A 689 26.43 -67.25 6.34
N LEU A 690 25.47 -67.25 7.27
CA LEU A 690 25.63 -66.71 8.62
C LEU A 690 26.76 -67.41 9.38
N SER A 691 26.82 -68.73 9.31
CA SER A 691 27.84 -69.55 9.97
C SER A 691 29.26 -69.15 9.54
N ASN A 692 29.47 -68.89 8.25
CA ASN A 692 30.78 -68.50 7.71
C ASN A 692 31.14 -67.06 8.09
N LEU A 693 30.17 -66.14 8.11
CA LEU A 693 30.38 -64.77 8.59
C LEU A 693 30.72 -64.73 10.08
N ILE A 694 30.10 -65.57 10.90
CA ILE A 694 30.43 -65.69 12.33
C ILE A 694 31.86 -66.24 12.50
N ASN A 695 32.23 -67.27 11.74
CA ASN A 695 33.60 -67.81 11.77
C ASN A 695 34.63 -66.75 11.35
N MET A 696 34.33 -65.96 10.33
CA MET A 696 35.18 -64.86 9.87
C MET A 696 35.28 -63.73 10.89
N SER A 697 34.16 -63.36 11.51
CA SER A 697 34.09 -62.40 12.62
C SER A 697 34.99 -62.83 13.78
N ASN A 698 34.95 -64.12 14.16
CA ASN A 698 35.80 -64.66 15.23
C ASN A 698 37.29 -64.72 14.85
N TYR A 699 37.61 -65.07 13.60
CA TYR A 699 39.00 -65.15 13.13
C TYR A 699 39.68 -63.78 13.06
N LEU A 700 38.95 -62.77 12.57
CA LEU A 700 39.46 -61.41 12.38
C LEU A 700 39.35 -60.52 13.62
N ASP A 701 38.73 -61.03 14.70
CA ASP A 701 38.39 -60.24 15.88
C ASP A 701 37.60 -58.96 15.53
N VAL A 702 36.58 -59.07 14.67
CA VAL A 702 35.68 -57.96 14.28
C VAL A 702 34.23 -58.40 14.39
N HIS A 703 33.25 -57.50 14.54
CA HIS A 703 31.86 -57.90 14.53
C HIS A 703 31.34 -58.17 13.11
N VAL A 704 30.35 -59.05 12.97
CA VAL A 704 29.69 -59.34 11.67
C VAL A 704 29.19 -58.05 10.98
N LYS A 705 28.70 -57.08 11.75
CA LYS A 705 28.27 -55.77 11.23
C LYS A 705 29.42 -54.95 10.64
N ASP A 706 30.65 -55.07 11.15
CA ASP A 706 31.82 -54.37 10.65
C ASP A 706 32.25 -54.95 9.30
N ILE A 707 32.14 -56.27 9.14
CA ILE A 707 32.35 -56.97 7.87
C ILE A 707 31.35 -56.48 6.82
N LEU A 708 30.05 -56.49 7.15
CA LEU A 708 29.00 -56.01 6.24
C LEU A 708 29.17 -54.52 5.89
N THR A 709 29.61 -53.70 6.85
CA THR A 709 29.94 -52.28 6.62
C THR A 709 31.10 -52.13 5.64
N GLY A 710 32.14 -52.94 5.76
CA GLY A 710 33.28 -52.91 4.84
C GLY A 710 32.93 -53.37 3.43
N ILE A 711 32.08 -54.38 3.30
CA ILE A 711 31.56 -54.81 1.99
C ILE A 711 30.73 -53.68 1.35
N PHE A 712 29.94 -52.96 2.14
CA PHE A 712 29.17 -51.82 1.66
C PHE A 712 30.06 -50.67 1.16
N ILE A 713 31.09 -50.30 1.93
CA ILE A 713 32.09 -49.29 1.55
C ILE A 713 32.81 -49.71 0.26
N TYR A 714 33.23 -50.96 0.15
CA TYR A 714 33.94 -51.44 -1.03
C TYR A 714 33.02 -51.52 -2.27
N SER A 715 31.75 -51.86 -2.08
CA SER A 715 30.75 -51.83 -3.16
C SER A 715 30.52 -50.41 -3.68
N LEU A 716 30.51 -49.41 -2.78
CA LEU A 716 30.44 -48.00 -3.15
C LEU A 716 31.69 -47.57 -3.93
N TYR A 717 32.88 -47.99 -3.51
CA TYR A 717 34.12 -47.75 -4.26
C TYR A 717 34.01 -48.30 -5.69
N VAL A 718 33.64 -49.57 -5.85
CA VAL A 718 33.52 -50.21 -7.17
C VAL A 718 32.45 -49.53 -8.04
N ALA A 719 31.34 -49.10 -7.45
CA ALA A 719 30.25 -48.45 -8.18
C ALA A 719 30.53 -46.99 -8.54
N THR A 720 31.38 -46.28 -7.77
CA THR A 720 31.63 -44.85 -7.94
C THR A 720 33.02 -44.51 -8.48
N ASP A 721 33.94 -45.47 -8.50
CA ASP A 721 35.37 -45.30 -8.82
C ASP A 721 36.06 -44.23 -7.94
N ASN A 722 35.51 -43.96 -6.75
CA ASN A 722 36.04 -42.96 -5.82
C ASN A 722 36.89 -43.63 -4.74
N PRO A 723 38.22 -43.39 -4.70
CA PRO A 723 39.11 -44.05 -3.76
C PRO A 723 38.84 -43.65 -2.30
N ILE A 724 38.17 -42.53 -2.03
CA ILE A 724 37.79 -42.14 -0.66
C ILE A 724 36.28 -42.28 -0.53
N VAL A 725 35.86 -43.31 0.22
CA VAL A 725 34.45 -43.59 0.48
C VAL A 725 34.12 -43.20 1.91
N SER A 726 33.15 -42.28 2.06
CA SER A 726 32.65 -41.84 3.35
C SER A 726 31.18 -42.22 3.51
N ILE A 727 30.85 -42.89 4.62
CA ILE A 727 29.48 -43.27 4.99
C ILE A 727 29.19 -42.86 6.43
N GLN A 728 27.92 -42.80 6.77
CA GLN A 728 27.48 -42.69 8.17
C GLN A 728 27.02 -44.05 8.68
N THR A 729 27.26 -44.34 9.96
CA THR A 729 26.87 -45.59 10.59
C THR A 729 26.05 -45.35 11.85
N LEU A 730 24.96 -46.10 12.02
CA LEU A 730 24.15 -46.15 13.25
C LEU A 730 24.05 -47.61 13.69
N LEU A 731 25.15 -48.12 14.23
CA LEU A 731 25.33 -49.54 14.55
C LEU A 731 25.60 -49.78 16.06
N THR A 732 25.52 -48.75 16.88
CA THR A 732 25.79 -48.80 18.34
C THR A 732 24.51 -48.63 19.15
N SER A 733 24.46 -49.23 20.33
CA SER A 733 23.29 -49.18 21.24
C SER A 733 22.99 -47.79 21.82
N GLU A 734 23.88 -46.82 21.62
CA GLU A 734 23.79 -45.46 22.16
C GLU A 734 23.10 -44.47 21.20
N ASN A 735 22.50 -44.94 20.09
CA ASN A 735 21.87 -44.10 19.06
C ASN A 735 22.82 -43.02 18.50
N MET A 736 24.11 -43.34 18.35
CA MET A 736 25.14 -42.42 17.86
C MET A 736 25.37 -42.63 16.36
N ILE A 737 25.45 -41.54 15.60
CA ILE A 737 25.84 -41.60 14.19
C ILE A 737 27.35 -41.40 14.07
N VAL A 738 28.06 -42.46 13.72
CA VAL A 738 29.51 -42.43 13.56
C VAL A 738 29.86 -42.33 12.08
N PRO A 739 30.49 -41.23 11.61
CA PRO A 739 31.01 -41.14 10.26
C PRO A 739 32.24 -42.03 10.11
N ILE A 740 32.30 -42.78 9.02
CA ILE A 740 33.45 -43.60 8.65
C ILE A 740 33.92 -43.16 7.27
N SER A 741 35.19 -42.79 7.16
CA SER A 741 35.84 -42.49 5.88
C SER A 741 37.00 -43.45 5.66
N VAL A 742 37.00 -44.10 4.50
CA VAL A 742 38.02 -45.09 4.13
C VAL A 742 38.63 -44.69 2.79
N ASN A 743 39.95 -44.51 2.77
CA ASN A 743 40.72 -44.35 1.55
C ASN A 743 41.21 -45.73 1.07
N ILE A 744 40.53 -46.30 0.07
CA ILE A 744 40.79 -47.62 -0.50
C ILE A 744 42.20 -47.73 -1.09
N ASN A 745 42.80 -46.63 -1.56
CA ASN A 745 44.18 -46.65 -2.06
C ASN A 745 45.22 -46.99 -0.98
N ASN A 746 44.87 -46.80 0.30
CA ASN A 746 45.74 -47.07 1.43
C ASN A 746 45.51 -48.46 2.04
N ILE A 747 44.77 -49.33 1.34
CA ILE A 747 44.35 -50.64 1.82
C ILE A 747 44.95 -51.70 0.91
N GLU A 748 45.79 -52.57 1.46
CA GLU A 748 46.47 -53.60 0.68
C GLU A 748 45.56 -54.80 0.43
N ASN A 749 44.63 -55.08 1.34
CA ASN A 749 43.69 -56.20 1.24
C ASN A 749 42.34 -55.90 1.90
N MET A 750 41.30 -56.62 1.51
CA MET A 750 39.93 -56.42 2.02
C MET A 750 39.81 -56.57 3.55
N MET A 751 40.67 -57.37 4.20
CA MET A 751 40.57 -57.60 5.65
C MET A 751 40.98 -56.35 6.44
N GLU A 752 41.90 -55.55 5.90
CA GLU A 752 42.28 -54.25 6.49
C GLU A 752 41.11 -53.27 6.54
N ILE A 753 40.17 -53.33 5.59
CA ILE A 753 38.95 -52.50 5.64
C ILE A 753 38.18 -52.75 6.94
N PHE A 754 38.04 -54.01 7.36
CA PHE A 754 37.25 -54.36 8.55
C PHE A 754 37.94 -53.90 9.83
N THR A 755 39.27 -54.01 9.90
CA THR A 755 40.04 -53.51 11.03
C THR A 755 40.00 -51.98 11.12
N VAL A 756 40.05 -51.28 9.99
CA VAL A 756 39.88 -49.82 9.93
C VAL A 756 38.49 -49.42 10.40
N ILE A 757 37.44 -50.16 10.05
CA ILE A 757 36.07 -49.91 10.50
C ILE A 757 35.95 -50.14 12.00
N LYS A 758 36.42 -51.29 12.52
CA LYS A 758 36.41 -51.58 13.96
C LYS A 758 37.09 -50.44 14.74
N ARG A 759 38.29 -50.03 14.30
CA ARG A 759 39.05 -48.95 14.93
C ARG A 759 38.30 -47.61 14.88
N ASN A 760 37.70 -47.24 13.75
CA ASN A 760 36.90 -46.01 13.66
C ASN A 760 35.66 -46.07 14.56
N CYS A 761 35.00 -47.22 14.68
CA CYS A 761 33.88 -47.41 15.59
C CYS A 761 34.30 -47.32 17.07
N GLU A 762 35.51 -47.76 17.42
CA GLU A 762 36.04 -47.73 18.79
C GLU A 762 36.65 -46.37 19.19
N GLU A 763 37.37 -45.70 18.28
CA GLU A 763 38.04 -44.42 18.53
C GLU A 763 37.05 -43.24 18.50
N ASN A 764 35.98 -43.31 17.70
CA ASN A 764 34.97 -42.26 17.60
C ASN A 764 33.80 -42.41 18.61
N ASN A 765 34.07 -42.96 19.80
CA ASN A 765 33.12 -43.14 20.92
C ASN A 765 32.57 -41.82 21.52
N GLY A 766 32.41 -40.77 20.73
CA GLY A 766 32.02 -39.46 21.22
C GLY A 766 31.55 -38.44 20.19
N GLN A 767 31.00 -38.82 19.02
CA GLN A 767 30.41 -37.80 18.15
C GLN A 767 28.99 -38.15 17.65
N THR A 768 28.07 -37.31 18.13
CA THR A 768 26.68 -37.03 17.70
C THR A 768 25.58 -38.04 18.05
N ILE A 769 24.75 -37.68 19.03
CA ILE A 769 23.50 -38.40 19.37
C ILE A 769 22.48 -38.11 18.27
N PHE A 770 21.75 -39.13 17.80
CA PHE A 770 20.71 -39.01 16.76
C PHE A 770 19.69 -37.87 17.03
N SER A 771 19.43 -37.54 18.30
CA SER A 771 18.59 -36.40 18.69
C SER A 771 19.09 -35.05 18.18
N GLU A 772 20.39 -34.89 17.92
CA GLU A 772 21.00 -33.64 17.43
C GLU A 772 20.90 -33.49 15.89
N ILE A 773 20.89 -34.59 15.13
CA ILE A 773 20.78 -34.57 13.66
C ILE A 773 19.33 -34.34 13.20
N SER A 774 18.36 -34.85 13.97
CA SER A 774 16.92 -34.56 13.74
C SER A 774 16.54 -33.09 13.98
N GLN A 775 17.39 -32.31 14.64
CA GLN A 775 17.18 -30.87 14.88
C GLN A 775 17.97 -29.96 13.91
N ASN A 776 19.00 -30.48 13.22
CA ASN A 776 19.94 -29.67 12.42
C ASN A 776 20.01 -29.99 10.92
N SER A 777 19.14 -30.84 10.37
CA SER A 777 19.14 -31.18 8.94
C SER A 777 18.39 -30.13 8.09
N SER A 778 18.94 -28.91 8.03
CA SER A 778 18.78 -28.08 6.83
C SER A 778 19.73 -28.63 5.76
N ILE A 779 19.23 -29.62 5.02
CA ILE A 779 19.92 -30.18 3.87
C ILE A 779 20.15 -29.03 2.90
N THR A 780 21.42 -28.71 2.71
CA THR A 780 21.92 -27.72 1.78
C THR A 780 21.24 -27.86 0.41
N GLU A 781 20.68 -26.76 -0.12
CA GLU A 781 20.24 -26.61 -1.52
C GLU A 781 21.41 -26.70 -2.54
N ASN A 782 22.46 -27.45 -2.23
CA ASN A 782 23.40 -27.95 -3.21
C ASN A 782 22.99 -29.38 -3.54
N HIS A 783 22.35 -29.59 -4.70
CA HIS A 783 22.03 -30.91 -5.27
C HIS A 783 23.28 -31.72 -5.71
N LEU A 784 24.40 -31.46 -5.02
CA LEU A 784 25.77 -31.94 -5.10
C LEU A 784 26.01 -33.42 -4.72
N GLU A 785 25.55 -33.87 -3.56
CA GLU A 785 26.14 -35.04 -2.89
C GLU A 785 25.09 -36.07 -2.49
N LEU A 786 25.37 -37.36 -2.67
CA LEU A 786 24.52 -38.45 -2.17
C LEU A 786 24.97 -38.82 -0.76
N GLN A 787 24.04 -38.86 0.18
CA GLN A 787 24.32 -39.26 1.56
C GLN A 787 23.99 -40.74 1.78
N TYR A 788 24.96 -41.50 2.29
CA TYR A 788 24.86 -42.94 2.55
C TYR A 788 24.85 -43.22 4.06
N ILE A 789 23.93 -44.07 4.51
CA ILE A 789 23.93 -44.58 5.88
C ILE A 789 23.72 -46.10 5.93
N ILE A 790 24.45 -46.76 6.84
CA ILE A 790 24.18 -48.13 7.27
C ILE A 790 23.71 -48.15 8.72
N CYS A 791 22.63 -48.85 9.02
CA CYS A 791 22.00 -48.79 10.35
C CYS A 791 21.37 -50.12 10.77
N GLU A 792 21.33 -50.40 12.08
CA GLU A 792 20.59 -51.56 12.58
C GLU A 792 19.08 -51.30 12.62
N LYS A 793 18.28 -52.24 12.14
CA LYS A 793 16.81 -52.11 12.04
C LYS A 793 16.14 -51.78 13.38
N LYS A 794 16.70 -52.28 14.48
CA LYS A 794 16.21 -52.09 15.85
C LYS A 794 16.37 -50.64 16.33
N LEU A 795 17.29 -49.89 15.72
CA LEU A 795 17.59 -48.50 16.04
C LEU A 795 16.78 -47.50 15.20
N ILE A 796 15.96 -47.99 14.26
CA ILE A 796 15.11 -47.16 13.39
C ILE A 796 13.72 -47.00 14.02
N ASN A 797 13.41 -45.81 14.53
CA ASN A 797 12.02 -45.38 14.73
C ASN A 797 11.48 -44.85 13.39
N ASN A 798 10.35 -45.40 12.94
CA ASN A 798 9.76 -45.19 11.62
C ASN A 798 9.80 -43.73 11.10
N ASN A 799 10.24 -43.56 9.85
CA ASN A 799 10.12 -42.41 8.94
C ASN A 799 11.09 -41.20 9.04
N GLN A 800 11.98 -41.07 10.04
CA GLN A 800 12.88 -39.90 10.11
C GLN A 800 14.14 -39.99 9.24
N PHE A 801 14.74 -41.18 9.09
CA PHE A 801 15.97 -41.37 8.32
C PHE A 801 15.80 -41.17 6.82
N LEU A 802 14.60 -41.45 6.30
CA LEU A 802 14.29 -41.38 4.88
C LEU A 802 14.47 -39.96 4.31
N ASN A 803 14.26 -38.92 5.12
CA ASN A 803 14.36 -37.54 4.68
C ASN A 803 15.78 -36.97 4.66
N ILE A 804 16.76 -37.67 5.24
CA ILE A 804 18.13 -37.17 5.43
C ILE A 804 19.10 -37.85 4.46
N TYR A 805 18.96 -39.16 4.27
CA TYR A 805 19.90 -39.95 3.46
C TYR A 805 19.29 -40.37 2.13
N ASP A 806 20.08 -40.30 1.06
CA ASP A 806 19.65 -40.72 -0.28
C ASP A 806 19.63 -42.25 -0.43
N VAL A 807 20.54 -42.96 0.25
CA VAL A 807 20.64 -44.42 0.27
C VAL A 807 20.81 -44.93 1.70
N ILE A 808 19.94 -45.85 2.10
CA ILE A 808 19.91 -46.45 3.43
C ILE A 808 20.03 -47.97 3.30
N LEU A 809 21.07 -48.54 3.89
CA LEU A 809 21.21 -49.99 4.09
C LEU A 809 20.86 -50.34 5.54
N THR A 810 19.79 -51.08 5.74
CA THR A 810 19.33 -51.51 7.06
C THR A 810 19.72 -52.96 7.32
N LEU A 811 20.38 -53.21 8.46
CA LEU A 811 20.84 -54.51 8.92
C LEU A 811 19.92 -55.05 10.03
N ASP A 812 19.43 -56.28 9.88
CA ASP A 812 18.71 -57.00 10.92
C ASP A 812 19.40 -58.35 11.17
N ILE A 813 20.29 -58.37 12.15
CA ILE A 813 21.14 -59.52 12.49
C ILE A 813 20.56 -60.22 13.72
N THR A 814 20.37 -61.54 13.59
CA THR A 814 19.96 -62.45 14.67
C THR A 814 20.83 -63.70 14.68
N ASP A 815 20.72 -64.52 15.73
CA ASP A 815 21.44 -65.80 15.81
C ASP A 815 21.02 -66.83 14.74
N LYS A 816 19.93 -66.55 14.01
CA LYS A 816 19.36 -67.48 13.01
C LYS A 816 19.49 -66.99 11.58
N TYR A 817 19.51 -65.68 11.37
CA TYR A 817 19.52 -65.07 10.04
C TYR A 817 20.08 -63.65 10.05
N ILE A 818 20.55 -63.20 8.88
CA ILE A 818 20.81 -61.78 8.58
C ILE A 818 19.83 -61.33 7.50
N ASN A 819 19.10 -60.24 7.74
CA ASN A 819 18.25 -59.60 6.74
C ASN A 819 18.80 -58.21 6.37
N LEU A 820 18.97 -57.97 5.07
CA LEU A 820 19.46 -56.71 4.51
C LEU A 820 18.33 -56.01 3.76
N GLU A 821 17.98 -54.78 4.15
CA GLU A 821 16.95 -53.97 3.49
C GLU A 821 17.54 -52.68 2.89
N TRP A 822 17.31 -52.47 1.59
CA TRP A 822 17.78 -51.29 0.86
C TRP A 822 16.63 -50.31 0.60
N ASN A 823 16.79 -49.05 1.03
CA ASN A 823 15.80 -47.97 0.84
C ASN A 823 16.43 -46.73 0.19
N CYS A 824 15.67 -46.02 -0.65
CA CYS A 824 16.11 -44.77 -1.28
C CYS A 824 14.97 -43.80 -1.62
N ASN A 825 15.36 -42.56 -1.95
CA ASN A 825 14.48 -41.50 -2.44
C ASN A 825 14.12 -41.69 -3.94
N ASN A 826 12.89 -41.37 -4.41
CA ASN A 826 12.36 -41.71 -5.77
C ASN A 826 12.99 -40.98 -6.97
N LYS A 827 14.25 -40.60 -6.93
CA LYS A 827 14.93 -40.13 -8.15
C LYS A 827 15.25 -41.33 -9.04
N MET A 828 14.78 -41.32 -10.29
CA MET A 828 14.94 -42.43 -11.25
C MET A 828 16.40 -42.93 -11.38
N MET A 829 17.39 -42.04 -11.23
CA MET A 829 18.83 -42.37 -11.24
C MET A 829 19.32 -43.17 -10.02
N LEU A 830 18.66 -43.08 -8.85
CA LEU A 830 19.08 -43.81 -7.64
C LEU A 830 18.72 -45.29 -7.67
N LYS A 831 17.67 -45.66 -8.40
CA LYS A 831 17.20 -47.06 -8.49
C LYS A 831 18.18 -47.95 -9.25
N GLU A 832 18.78 -47.46 -10.33
CA GLU A 832 19.80 -48.21 -11.10
C GLU A 832 21.07 -48.39 -10.28
N LEU A 833 21.57 -47.31 -9.66
CA LEU A 833 22.73 -47.34 -8.76
C LEU A 833 22.56 -48.36 -7.62
N ILE A 834 21.39 -48.41 -6.99
CA ILE A 834 21.12 -49.36 -5.90
C ILE A 834 21.03 -50.80 -6.41
N SER A 835 20.46 -51.02 -7.59
CA SER A 835 20.44 -52.35 -8.18
C SER A 835 21.86 -52.88 -8.42
N ASP A 836 22.77 -52.03 -8.91
CA ASP A 836 24.18 -52.38 -9.10
C ASP A 836 24.91 -52.56 -7.76
N LEU A 837 24.68 -51.68 -6.79
CA LEU A 837 25.25 -51.81 -5.44
C LEU A 837 24.81 -53.10 -4.76
N CYS A 838 23.53 -53.47 -4.84
CA CYS A 838 23.02 -54.74 -4.31
C CYS A 838 23.72 -55.94 -4.96
N ARG A 839 23.90 -55.92 -6.28
CA ARG A 839 24.56 -57.00 -7.01
C ARG A 839 26.05 -57.12 -6.63
N LEU A 840 26.77 -56.00 -6.61
CA LEU A 840 28.18 -55.95 -6.20
C LEU A 840 28.34 -56.44 -4.76
N PHE A 841 27.48 -55.99 -3.85
CA PHE A 841 27.49 -56.41 -2.45
C PHE A 841 27.32 -57.92 -2.31
N ASP A 842 26.34 -58.50 -3.02
CA ASP A 842 26.11 -59.95 -3.04
C ASP A 842 27.31 -60.72 -3.61
N GLU A 843 27.88 -60.26 -4.74
CA GLU A 843 29.05 -60.88 -5.39
C GLU A 843 30.31 -60.84 -4.50
N ILE A 844 30.58 -59.71 -3.84
CA ILE A 844 31.71 -59.55 -2.91
C ILE A 844 31.53 -60.46 -1.70
N LEU A 845 30.32 -60.49 -1.13
CA LEU A 845 30.00 -61.33 0.02
C LEU A 845 30.18 -62.81 -0.30
N ASP A 846 29.68 -63.28 -1.45
CA ASP A 846 29.83 -64.68 -1.88
C ASP A 846 31.30 -65.05 -2.13
N ASN A 847 32.03 -64.18 -2.83
CA ASN A 847 33.46 -64.40 -3.10
C ASN A 847 34.30 -64.45 -1.81
N MET A 848 34.00 -63.58 -0.84
CA MET A 848 34.69 -63.58 0.45
C MET A 848 34.43 -64.87 1.21
N ILE A 849 33.19 -65.35 1.24
CA ILE A 849 32.82 -66.57 1.95
C ILE A 849 33.42 -67.81 1.29
N ALA A 850 33.43 -67.86 -0.04
CA ALA A 850 34.04 -68.95 -0.80
C ALA A 850 35.57 -69.03 -0.58
N ASN A 851 36.24 -67.88 -0.49
CA ASN A 851 37.68 -67.81 -0.30
C ASN A 851 38.12 -67.84 1.17
N PHE A 852 37.23 -67.59 2.13
CA PHE A 852 37.56 -67.62 3.56
C PHE A 852 37.98 -69.02 4.02
N ASN A 853 37.33 -70.08 3.52
CA ASN A 853 37.75 -71.46 3.84
C ASN A 853 39.15 -71.79 3.29
N LEU A 854 39.62 -71.11 2.23
CA LEU A 854 40.97 -71.23 1.66
C LEU A 854 42.03 -70.35 2.37
N LEU A 855 41.59 -69.37 3.17
CA LEU A 855 42.43 -68.48 3.98
C LEU A 855 42.60 -68.97 5.44
N VAL A 856 41.70 -69.85 5.90
CA VAL A 856 41.72 -70.47 7.23
C VAL A 856 42.42 -71.83 7.25
N GLU A 857 42.45 -72.54 6.11
CA GLU A 857 43.37 -73.68 5.85
C GLU A 857 44.77 -73.19 5.49
#